data_AF-A0A4P7YW55-F1
#
_entry.id   AF-A0A4P7YW55-F1
#
_cell.length_a   1.000
_cell.length_b   1.000
_cell.length_c   1.000
_cell.angle_alpha   90.00
_cell.angle_beta   90.00
_cell.angle_gamma   90.00
#
_symmetry.space_group_name_H-M   'P 1'
#
loop_
_entity.id
_entity.type
_entity.pdbx_description
1 polymer ?
#
loop_
_entity_poly.entity_id
_entity_poly.type
_entity_poly.pdbx_seq_one_letter_code
_entity_poly.pdbx_strand_id
1 'polypeptide(L)'
;MATVAEALQLAVDHHRAGRLTEAGDLYRRILAVDGRNPQALHLLGVIERHRGNGEGAITLIGQAVAIMPDFAEARANLGNAYRSVGRIDEAAAAYRTAIAINPGVAGSYYSLGVLLCGQGGPRSQAQAMAALARTVLLTPGDPDVHHDLAIARKQAVRLDEAAAGQRRALALRPDFAAAWMTLGNVLTELGERDHALAAYRRSLRVQWASADAHYNFGNVLYTTGQLIEAATHYRHAVEYGLTSALVREAAAFADLGRDADAEASLRAALTVPGGDVPTAIDMLVALFIRQKRLDEARQFFASFRHPHSTPPTAYGAECLTAIAETYLEEGRNAEALTLLGRVNSHASRYFTVRSIAALRHTLDGMSLTLKRPSNPAPGRPRVGSSSLATHGRFAHNVFEYMLVRLYAETYGLTLETPDWVGGHYFDLNDPTPSAPLRPLFFPRRIINDLVEQPSEAPLVDCDILSPLGPYRYPERHRARIQSWFRPRPVWAPWITPPLERLRALGNTVVALHIRRGDFVLFRYTITETAWYVAWLQTIWSGLDRPVLYIASDDPAIVQDFAAFNPVTLADVAEPWSGLEYLQDFHVLANADILGVSAQSGFSRLAALLNTRAHLFVEPDAEAGRVQPYSPWMPETASGQAP
;
A
#
# COMPACT_ATOMS: atom_id res chain seq x y z
N MET A 1 42.87 14.53 46.09
CA MET A 1 41.73 14.88 45.22
C MET A 1 41.75 13.88 44.08
N ALA A 2 40.63 13.23 43.77
CA ALA A 2 40.56 12.42 42.56
C ALA A 2 40.77 13.34 41.34
N THR A 3 41.63 12.92 40.41
CA THR A 3 41.83 13.64 39.15
C THR A 3 40.59 13.54 38.27
N VAL A 4 40.43 14.44 37.29
CA VAL A 4 39.33 14.35 36.29
C VAL A 4 39.34 12.98 35.59
N ALA A 5 40.51 12.41 35.31
CA ALA A 5 40.65 11.10 34.70
C ALA A 5 40.14 9.95 35.60
N GLU A 6 40.48 9.96 36.90
CA GLU A 6 39.99 8.96 37.86
C GLU A 6 38.47 9.07 38.06
N ALA A 7 37.94 10.30 38.14
CA ALA A 7 36.50 10.54 38.23
C ALA A 7 35.77 10.07 36.96
N LEU A 8 36.37 10.26 35.78
CA LEU A 8 35.81 9.83 34.50
C LEU A 8 35.79 8.32 34.37
N GLN A 9 36.87 7.63 34.78
CA GLN A 9 36.91 6.18 34.80
C GLN A 9 35.82 5.61 35.73
N LEU A 10 35.67 6.17 36.94
CA LEU A 10 34.62 5.78 37.86
C LEU A 10 33.22 6.02 37.26
N ALA A 11 33.00 7.15 36.60
CA ALA A 11 31.73 7.46 35.94
C ALA A 11 31.40 6.45 34.82
N VAL A 12 32.41 6.05 34.04
CA VAL A 12 32.29 5.03 32.98
C VAL A 12 31.96 3.66 33.58
N ASP A 13 32.57 3.30 34.71
CA ASP A 13 32.28 2.02 35.39
C ASP A 13 30.86 1.98 35.96
N HIS A 14 30.39 3.08 36.54
CA HIS A 14 28.98 3.24 36.92
C HIS A 14 28.05 3.13 35.71
N HIS A 15 28.40 3.77 34.59
CA HIS A 15 27.62 3.72 33.35
C HIS A 15 27.52 2.27 32.82
N ARG A 16 28.66 1.57 32.71
CA ARG A 16 28.72 0.17 32.25
C ARG A 16 27.93 -0.78 33.14
N ALA A 17 27.86 -0.48 34.44
CA ALA A 17 27.07 -1.25 35.40
C ALA A 17 25.59 -0.85 35.47
N GLY A 18 25.10 0.03 34.59
CA GLY A 18 23.71 0.47 34.55
C GLY A 18 23.30 1.46 35.65
N ARG A 19 24.26 1.92 36.48
CA ARG A 19 24.05 2.93 37.52
C ARG A 19 24.06 4.34 36.92
N LEU A 20 23.07 4.63 36.07
CA LEU A 20 23.02 5.83 35.23
C LEU A 20 22.86 7.13 36.04
N THR A 21 22.25 7.07 37.23
CA THR A 21 22.11 8.24 38.10
C THR A 21 23.47 8.65 38.66
N GLU A 22 24.20 7.71 39.24
CA GLU A 22 25.52 7.92 39.81
C GLU A 22 26.54 8.30 38.73
N ALA A 23 26.47 7.65 37.55
CA ALA A 23 27.28 8.04 36.40
C ALA A 23 27.00 9.48 35.96
N GLY A 24 25.71 9.84 35.84
CA GLY A 24 25.29 11.19 35.46
C GLY A 24 25.76 12.26 36.45
N ASP A 25 25.69 11.98 37.74
CA ASP A 25 26.18 12.88 38.79
C ASP A 25 27.69 13.09 38.70
N LEU A 26 28.45 12.02 38.44
CA LEU A 26 29.89 12.11 38.23
C LEU A 26 30.26 12.87 36.96
N TYR A 27 29.56 12.66 35.83
CA TYR A 27 29.79 13.44 34.61
C TYR A 27 29.49 14.92 34.83
N ARG A 28 28.41 15.29 35.54
CA ARG A 28 28.13 16.69 35.87
C ARG A 28 29.20 17.32 36.77
N ARG A 29 29.74 16.57 37.73
CA ARG A 29 30.87 17.03 38.57
C ARG A 29 32.14 17.23 37.75
N ILE A 30 32.42 16.34 36.80
CA ILE A 30 33.54 16.49 35.87
C ILE A 30 33.35 17.78 35.05
N LEU A 31 32.16 18.01 34.49
CA LEU A 31 31.87 19.19 33.67
C LEU A 31 31.87 20.50 34.48
N ALA A 32 31.65 20.44 35.80
CA ALA A 32 31.79 21.61 36.67
C ALA A 32 33.26 22.05 36.84
N VAL A 33 34.21 21.12 36.68
CA VAL A 33 35.66 21.38 36.79
C VAL A 33 36.30 21.55 35.41
N ASP A 34 35.88 20.77 34.42
CA ASP A 34 36.31 20.78 33.03
C ASP A 34 35.09 20.78 32.10
N GLY A 35 34.53 21.98 31.87
CA GLY A 35 33.33 22.15 31.04
C GLY A 35 33.51 21.83 29.55
N ARG A 36 34.74 21.55 29.11
CA ARG A 36 35.07 21.15 27.73
C ARG A 36 35.48 19.69 27.62
N ASN A 37 35.21 18.86 28.63
CA ASN A 37 35.53 17.45 28.58
C ASN A 37 34.63 16.70 27.56
N PRO A 38 35.14 16.27 26.39
CA PRO A 38 34.29 15.73 25.33
C PRO A 38 33.68 14.37 25.70
N GLN A 39 34.36 13.55 26.50
CA GLN A 39 33.86 12.25 26.94
C GLN A 39 32.73 12.39 27.97
N ALA A 40 32.87 13.28 28.95
CA ALA A 40 31.81 13.54 29.91
C ALA A 40 30.57 14.20 29.26
N LEU A 41 30.77 15.12 28.31
CA LEU A 41 29.68 15.70 27.50
C LEU A 41 28.93 14.63 26.70
N HIS A 42 29.67 13.78 25.97
CA HIS A 42 29.11 12.69 25.17
C HIS A 42 28.31 11.71 26.04
N LEU A 43 28.91 11.17 27.10
CA LEU A 43 28.28 10.13 27.93
C LEU A 43 27.14 10.65 28.79
N LEU A 44 27.18 11.92 29.23
CA LEU A 44 26.03 12.56 29.86
C LEU A 44 24.88 12.74 28.86
N GLY A 45 25.18 13.14 27.63
CA GLY A 45 24.18 13.23 26.56
C GLY A 45 23.53 11.87 26.23
N VAL A 46 24.31 10.78 26.25
CA VAL A 46 23.76 9.42 26.10
C VAL A 46 22.76 9.09 27.23
N ILE A 47 23.08 9.46 28.48
CA ILE A 47 22.17 9.27 29.62
C ILE A 47 20.89 10.11 29.46
N GLU A 48 21.01 11.38 29.05
CA GLU A 48 19.84 12.24 28.84
C GLU A 48 18.91 11.68 27.76
N ARG A 49 19.45 11.12 26.68
CA ARG A 49 18.64 10.40 25.67
C ARG A 49 17.91 9.20 26.26
N HIS A 50 18.58 8.39 27.09
CA HIS A 50 17.94 7.26 27.77
C HIS A 50 16.83 7.68 28.75
N ARG A 51 16.89 8.91 29.28
CA ARG A 51 15.84 9.52 30.11
C ARG A 51 14.70 10.16 29.30
N GLY A 52 14.76 10.12 27.97
CA GLY A 52 13.78 10.75 27.08
C GLY A 52 14.04 12.24 26.79
N ASN A 53 15.13 12.82 27.30
CA ASN A 53 15.52 14.20 27.02
C ASN A 53 16.38 14.30 25.76
N GLY A 54 15.75 14.09 24.60
CA GLY A 54 16.43 14.05 23.30
C GLY A 54 17.10 15.37 22.90
N GLU A 55 16.46 16.52 23.14
CA GLU A 55 17.05 17.84 22.83
C GLU A 55 18.25 18.17 23.74
N GLY A 56 18.19 17.79 25.03
CA GLY A 56 19.33 17.89 25.93
C GLY A 56 20.50 17.02 25.47
N ALA A 57 20.22 15.80 24.99
CA ALA A 57 21.22 14.91 24.41
C ALA A 57 21.88 15.51 23.15
N ILE A 58 21.09 16.09 22.24
CA ILE A 58 21.61 16.76 21.03
C ILE A 58 22.58 17.89 21.43
N THR A 59 22.22 18.70 22.42
CA THR A 59 23.04 19.81 22.89
C THR A 59 24.38 19.32 23.44
N LEU A 60 24.36 18.38 24.39
CA LEU A 60 25.56 17.87 25.06
C LEU A 60 26.49 17.12 24.09
N ILE A 61 25.94 16.22 23.27
CA ILE A 61 26.75 15.46 22.30
C ILE A 61 27.22 16.38 21.17
N GLY A 62 26.41 17.37 20.77
CA GLY A 62 26.78 18.42 19.82
C GLY A 62 28.01 19.22 20.27
N GLN A 63 28.10 19.55 21.56
CA GLN A 63 29.29 20.17 22.14
C GLN A 63 30.50 19.23 22.11
N ALA A 64 30.32 17.95 22.44
CA ALA A 64 31.40 16.96 22.39
C ALA A 64 32.01 16.83 20.99
N VAL A 65 31.18 16.74 19.94
CA VAL A 65 31.65 16.64 18.54
C VAL A 65 32.21 17.96 18.00
N ALA A 66 31.80 19.11 18.55
CA ALA A 66 32.41 20.40 18.21
C ALA A 66 33.83 20.53 18.80
N ILE A 67 34.06 19.93 19.98
CA ILE A 67 35.37 19.91 20.64
C ILE A 67 36.30 18.87 20.00
N MET A 68 35.75 17.71 19.62
CA MET A 68 36.49 16.60 19.00
C MET A 68 35.76 16.14 17.72
N PRO A 69 36.05 16.77 16.56
CA PRO A 69 35.35 16.48 15.30
C PRO A 69 35.51 15.05 14.76
N ASP A 70 36.61 14.38 15.12
CA ASP A 70 36.93 12.99 14.79
C ASP A 70 36.37 11.96 15.80
N PHE A 71 35.50 12.40 16.72
CA PHE A 71 34.86 11.52 17.70
C PHE A 71 33.69 10.72 17.08
N ALA A 72 34.02 9.68 16.31
CA ALA A 72 33.05 8.88 15.55
C ALA A 72 31.89 8.35 16.41
N GLU A 73 32.17 7.85 17.62
CA GLU A 73 31.16 7.29 18.52
C GLU A 73 30.20 8.37 19.05
N ALA A 74 30.70 9.55 19.42
CA ALA A 74 29.86 10.68 19.80
C ALA A 74 29.01 11.14 18.59
N ARG A 75 29.58 11.14 17.38
CA ARG A 75 28.83 11.47 16.16
C ARG A 75 27.71 10.48 15.86
N ALA A 76 27.94 9.18 16.06
CA ALA A 76 26.89 8.16 15.94
C ALA A 76 25.81 8.35 17.02
N ASN A 77 26.20 8.64 18.27
CA ASN A 77 25.24 8.90 19.34
C ASN A 77 24.46 10.21 19.16
N LEU A 78 25.03 11.21 18.48
CA LEU A 78 24.31 12.39 18.05
C LEU A 78 23.21 12.02 17.04
N GLY A 79 23.50 11.11 16.10
CA GLY A 79 22.49 10.55 15.21
C GLY A 79 21.36 9.84 15.96
N ASN A 80 21.70 9.07 17.00
CA ASN A 80 20.69 8.43 17.86
C ASN A 80 19.83 9.46 18.60
N ALA A 81 20.41 10.59 19.02
CA ALA A 81 19.68 11.67 19.67
C ALA A 81 18.74 12.39 18.69
N TYR A 82 19.20 12.73 17.48
CA TYR A 82 18.34 13.28 16.42
C TYR A 82 17.17 12.35 16.08
N ARG A 83 17.43 11.04 15.95
CA ARG A 83 16.37 10.04 15.72
C ARG A 83 15.32 10.05 16.83
N SER A 84 15.73 10.18 18.09
CA SER A 84 14.80 10.15 19.23
C SER A 84 13.82 11.33 19.28
N VAL A 85 14.14 12.44 18.61
CA VAL A 85 13.27 13.61 18.47
C VAL A 85 12.61 13.72 17.08
N GLY A 86 12.76 12.70 16.23
CA GLY A 86 12.17 12.68 14.89
C GLY A 86 12.92 13.47 13.82
N ARG A 87 14.14 13.96 14.11
CA ARG A 87 15.04 14.64 13.16
C ARG A 87 15.79 13.63 12.29
N ILE A 88 15.09 13.03 11.32
CA ILE A 88 15.58 11.85 10.60
C ILE A 88 16.73 12.19 9.64
N ASP A 89 16.66 13.32 8.94
CA ASP A 89 17.69 13.69 7.95
C ASP A 89 19.02 14.06 8.64
N GLU A 90 18.94 14.78 9.76
CA GLU A 90 20.11 15.07 10.59
C GLU A 90 20.69 13.80 11.20
N ALA A 91 19.85 12.85 11.61
CA ALA A 91 20.30 11.55 12.09
C ALA A 91 21.09 10.78 11.01
N ALA A 92 20.55 10.72 9.79
CA ALA A 92 21.22 10.05 8.66
C ALA A 92 22.55 10.73 8.32
N ALA A 93 22.61 12.07 8.31
CA ALA A 93 23.84 12.82 8.08
C ALA A 93 24.90 12.56 9.18
N ALA A 94 24.48 12.52 10.45
CA ALA A 94 25.36 12.22 11.56
C ALA A 94 25.96 10.81 11.46
N TYR A 95 25.17 9.79 11.12
CA TYR A 95 25.69 8.43 10.91
C TYR A 95 26.65 8.34 9.73
N ARG A 96 26.33 8.98 8.59
CA ARG A 96 27.24 9.03 7.43
C ARG A 96 28.57 9.68 7.79
N THR A 97 28.55 10.73 8.61
CA THR A 97 29.78 11.37 9.12
C THR A 97 30.55 10.43 10.04
N ALA A 98 29.88 9.74 10.97
CA ALA A 98 30.52 8.76 11.84
C ALA A 98 31.22 7.64 11.04
N ILE A 99 30.56 7.15 9.98
CA ILE A 99 31.11 6.15 9.04
C ILE A 99 32.33 6.70 8.31
N ALA A 100 32.29 7.96 7.86
CA ALA A 100 33.43 8.58 7.17
C ALA A 100 34.65 8.76 8.10
N ILE A 101 34.41 9.06 9.38
CA ILE A 101 35.47 9.18 10.39
C ILE A 101 36.06 7.81 10.73
N ASN A 102 35.21 6.80 10.97
CA ASN A 102 35.65 5.44 11.29
C ASN A 102 34.80 4.38 10.57
N PRO A 103 35.29 3.87 9.42
CA PRO A 103 34.59 2.84 8.64
C PRO A 103 34.54 1.44 9.29
N GLY A 104 35.17 1.25 10.45
CA GLY A 104 35.20 -0.02 11.19
C GLY A 104 34.07 -0.18 12.22
N VAL A 105 33.27 0.87 12.48
CA VAL A 105 32.24 0.85 13.53
C VAL A 105 30.94 0.27 12.97
N ALA A 106 30.69 -1.01 13.23
CA ALA A 106 29.48 -1.71 12.80
C ALA A 106 28.18 -1.01 13.25
N GLY A 107 28.16 -0.46 14.47
CA GLY A 107 27.00 0.23 15.02
C GLY A 107 26.52 1.43 14.19
N SER A 108 27.43 2.17 13.55
CA SER A 108 27.06 3.32 12.71
C SER A 108 26.37 2.88 11.41
N TYR A 109 26.86 1.80 10.80
CA TYR A 109 26.20 1.19 9.64
C TYR A 109 24.84 0.60 10.01
N TYR A 110 24.75 -0.09 11.15
CA TYR A 110 23.49 -0.66 11.65
C TYR A 110 22.43 0.41 11.88
N SER A 111 22.77 1.47 12.64
CA SER A 111 21.84 2.57 12.91
C SER A 111 21.41 3.30 11.64
N LEU A 112 22.31 3.51 10.68
CA LEU A 112 21.95 4.08 9.38
C LEU A 112 21.00 3.16 8.60
N GLY A 113 21.31 1.86 8.55
CA GLY A 113 20.51 0.86 7.86
C GLY A 113 19.08 0.78 8.38
N VAL A 114 18.91 0.63 9.70
CA VAL A 114 17.59 0.56 10.35
C VAL A 114 16.82 1.88 10.19
N LEU A 115 17.50 3.03 10.28
CA LEU A 115 16.86 4.35 10.04
C LEU A 115 16.28 4.45 8.63
N LEU A 116 17.07 4.06 7.62
CA LEU A 116 16.69 4.15 6.21
C LEU A 116 15.61 3.13 5.83
N CYS A 117 15.59 1.94 6.43
CA CYS A 117 14.47 0.99 6.29
C CYS A 117 13.13 1.63 6.71
N GLY A 118 13.14 2.53 7.70
CA GLY A 118 11.94 3.22 8.18
C GLY A 118 11.46 4.39 7.31
N GLN A 119 12.30 4.94 6.42
CA GLN A 119 11.92 6.09 5.58
C GLN A 119 11.06 5.70 4.36
N GLY A 120 11.20 4.49 3.84
CA GLY A 120 10.53 4.03 2.62
C GLY A 120 11.11 4.64 1.34
N GLY A 121 10.88 3.98 0.20
CA GLY A 121 11.34 4.39 -1.13
C GLY A 121 12.57 3.63 -1.65
N PRO A 122 12.73 3.45 -2.98
CA PRO A 122 13.75 2.56 -3.56
C PRO A 122 15.20 2.95 -3.22
N ARG A 123 15.51 4.25 -3.26
CA ARG A 123 16.88 4.75 -2.97
C ARG A 123 17.27 4.56 -1.51
N SER A 124 16.38 4.88 -0.59
CA SER A 124 16.60 4.67 0.85
C SER A 124 16.74 3.18 1.17
N GLN A 125 15.97 2.34 0.49
CA GLN A 125 16.02 0.89 0.64
C GLN A 125 17.33 0.26 0.13
N ALA A 126 17.84 0.69 -1.02
CA ALA A 126 19.14 0.23 -1.52
C ALA A 126 20.28 0.63 -0.57
N GLN A 127 20.27 1.87 -0.07
CA GLN A 127 21.23 2.35 0.93
C GLN A 127 21.11 1.59 2.25
N ALA A 128 19.89 1.30 2.69
CA ALA A 128 19.64 0.54 3.92
C ALA A 128 20.22 -0.87 3.83
N MET A 129 19.96 -1.59 2.73
CA MET A 129 20.53 -2.91 2.47
C MET A 129 22.06 -2.88 2.42
N ALA A 130 22.66 -1.89 1.76
CA ALA A 130 24.11 -1.75 1.71
C ALA A 130 24.73 -1.52 3.09
N ALA A 131 24.11 -0.66 3.90
CA ALA A 131 24.56 -0.40 5.27
C ALA A 131 24.44 -1.66 6.15
N LEU A 132 23.29 -2.33 6.14
CA LEU A 132 23.09 -3.58 6.90
C LEU A 132 24.00 -4.71 6.44
N ALA A 133 24.24 -4.85 5.12
CA ALA A 133 25.20 -5.81 4.58
C ALA A 133 26.62 -5.52 5.07
N ARG A 134 27.00 -4.24 5.18
CA ARG A 134 28.28 -3.86 5.78
C ARG A 134 28.35 -4.21 7.26
N THR A 135 27.27 -4.04 8.02
CA THR A 135 27.19 -4.50 9.40
C THR A 135 27.40 -6.02 9.50
N VAL A 136 26.74 -6.83 8.65
CA VAL A 136 26.93 -8.30 8.62
C VAL A 136 28.40 -8.68 8.40
N LEU A 137 29.13 -7.96 7.54
CA LEU A 137 30.55 -8.21 7.31
C LEU A 137 31.41 -7.92 8.54
N LEU A 138 31.05 -6.89 9.32
CA LEU A 138 31.79 -6.48 10.52
C LEU A 138 31.40 -7.34 11.75
N THR A 139 30.17 -7.85 11.80
CA THR A 139 29.64 -8.65 12.92
C THR A 139 28.92 -9.92 12.43
N PRO A 140 29.63 -10.88 11.81
CA PRO A 140 28.99 -12.02 11.13
C PRO A 140 28.27 -13.01 12.06
N GLY A 141 28.56 -12.96 13.36
CA GLY A 141 27.95 -13.81 14.40
C GLY A 141 26.73 -13.20 15.08
N ASP A 142 26.31 -11.99 14.70
CA ASP A 142 25.15 -11.32 15.31
C ASP A 142 23.84 -11.71 14.60
N PRO A 143 22.94 -12.49 15.24
CA PRO A 143 21.69 -12.92 14.63
C PRO A 143 20.74 -11.75 14.31
N ASP A 144 20.76 -10.67 15.09
CA ASP A 144 19.84 -9.54 14.92
C ASP A 144 20.15 -8.78 13.62
N VAL A 145 21.43 -8.64 13.27
CA VAL A 145 21.85 -8.01 12.02
C VAL A 145 21.44 -8.84 10.79
N HIS A 146 21.55 -10.17 10.85
CA HIS A 146 21.06 -11.04 9.77
C HIS A 146 19.55 -10.95 9.59
N HIS A 147 18.81 -10.85 10.69
CA HIS A 147 17.36 -10.66 10.68
C HIS A 147 16.95 -9.31 10.07
N ASP A 148 17.58 -8.22 10.47
CA ASP A 148 17.25 -6.89 9.95
C ASP A 148 17.61 -6.73 8.46
N LEU A 149 18.74 -7.30 8.02
CA LEU A 149 19.06 -7.35 6.58
C LEU A 149 18.04 -8.20 5.80
N ALA A 150 17.55 -9.29 6.37
CA ALA A 150 16.49 -10.10 5.77
C ALA A 150 15.17 -9.32 5.65
N ILE A 151 14.80 -8.52 6.67
CA ILE A 151 13.63 -7.63 6.60
C ILE A 151 13.81 -6.60 5.46
N ALA A 152 14.98 -5.95 5.37
CA ALA A 152 15.26 -4.98 4.32
C ALA A 152 15.15 -5.60 2.92
N ARG A 153 15.68 -6.81 2.74
CA ARG A 153 15.56 -7.59 1.49
C ARG A 153 14.13 -8.01 1.18
N LYS A 154 13.34 -8.40 2.18
CA LYS A 154 11.92 -8.71 2.02
C LYS A 154 11.15 -7.48 1.54
N GLN A 155 11.37 -6.33 2.17
CA GLN A 155 10.76 -5.07 1.73
C GLN A 155 11.16 -4.73 0.28
N ALA A 156 12.36 -5.15 -0.16
CA ALA A 156 12.87 -4.94 -1.52
C ALA A 156 12.42 -6.05 -2.49
N VAL A 157 11.50 -6.93 -2.04
CA VAL A 157 10.98 -8.08 -2.81
C VAL A 157 12.08 -9.06 -3.26
N ARG A 158 13.23 -9.07 -2.57
CA ARG A 158 14.33 -10.04 -2.73
C ARG A 158 14.11 -11.23 -1.78
N LEU A 159 13.01 -11.95 -2.02
CA LEU A 159 12.45 -12.93 -1.08
C LEU A 159 13.38 -14.12 -0.79
N ASP A 160 14.09 -14.65 -1.79
CA ASP A 160 15.04 -15.75 -1.59
C ASP A 160 16.19 -15.37 -0.67
N GLU A 161 16.74 -14.16 -0.85
CA GLU A 161 17.80 -13.64 0.01
C GLU A 161 17.29 -13.32 1.42
N ALA A 162 16.05 -12.87 1.55
CA ALA A 162 15.40 -12.69 2.84
C ALA A 162 15.26 -14.02 3.58
N ALA A 163 14.79 -15.08 2.91
CA ALA A 163 14.67 -16.42 3.48
C ALA A 163 16.05 -16.96 3.94
N ALA A 164 17.09 -16.80 3.11
CA ALA A 164 18.45 -17.21 3.44
C ALA A 164 19.01 -16.45 4.66
N GLY A 165 18.83 -15.12 4.71
CA GLY A 165 19.25 -14.29 5.85
C GLY A 165 18.53 -14.70 7.14
N GLN A 166 17.22 -15.00 7.04
CA GLN A 166 16.44 -15.40 8.20
C GLN A 166 16.85 -16.79 8.73
N ARG A 167 17.12 -17.75 7.83
CA ARG A 167 17.69 -19.06 8.20
C ARG A 167 19.07 -18.91 8.86
N ARG A 168 19.89 -17.94 8.42
CA ARG A 168 21.18 -17.65 9.07
C ARG A 168 21.02 -17.09 10.48
N ALA A 169 20.10 -16.13 10.68
CA ALA A 169 19.77 -15.63 12.01
C ALA A 169 19.31 -16.77 12.95
N LEU A 170 18.48 -17.68 12.44
CA LEU A 170 17.97 -18.83 13.19
C LEU A 170 19.02 -19.91 13.48
N ALA A 171 20.02 -20.06 12.61
CA ALA A 171 21.16 -20.95 12.87
C ALA A 171 22.05 -20.41 14.02
N LEU A 172 22.16 -19.09 14.15
CA LEU A 172 22.88 -18.42 15.23
C LEU A 172 22.06 -18.37 16.53
N ARG A 173 20.74 -18.18 16.44
CA ARG A 173 19.80 -18.14 17.57
C ARG A 173 18.50 -18.92 17.26
N PRO A 174 18.44 -20.23 17.57
CA PRO A 174 17.28 -21.07 17.25
C PRO A 174 15.97 -20.72 17.97
N ASP A 175 16.06 -20.03 19.10
CA ASP A 175 14.95 -19.52 19.93
C ASP A 175 14.58 -18.06 19.60
N PHE A 176 14.92 -17.58 18.41
CA PHE A 176 14.55 -16.25 17.95
C PHE A 176 13.12 -16.25 17.36
N ALA A 177 12.11 -15.99 18.18
CA ALA A 177 10.70 -16.04 17.76
C ALA A 177 10.39 -15.11 16.56
N ALA A 178 10.80 -13.82 16.63
CA ALA A 178 10.55 -12.87 15.55
C ALA A 178 11.18 -13.29 14.21
N ALA A 179 12.33 -13.98 14.26
CA ALA A 179 12.96 -14.55 13.09
C ALA A 179 12.16 -15.71 12.48
N TRP A 180 11.61 -16.61 13.29
CA TRP A 180 10.72 -17.67 12.82
C TRP A 180 9.43 -17.11 12.20
N MET A 181 8.81 -16.12 12.83
CA MET A 181 7.64 -15.45 12.29
C MET A 181 7.94 -14.78 10.94
N THR A 182 9.05 -14.05 10.85
CA THR A 182 9.44 -13.37 9.60
C THR A 182 9.80 -14.36 8.50
N LEU A 183 10.43 -15.50 8.83
CA LEU A 183 10.64 -16.59 7.88
C LEU A 183 9.30 -17.14 7.36
N GLY A 184 8.32 -17.34 8.25
CA GLY A 184 6.96 -17.72 7.87
C GLY A 184 6.31 -16.74 6.89
N ASN A 185 6.45 -15.43 7.14
CA ASN A 185 5.95 -14.38 6.25
C ASN A 185 6.62 -14.45 4.87
N VAL A 186 7.95 -14.57 4.81
CA VAL A 186 8.70 -14.67 3.54
C VAL A 186 8.32 -15.93 2.77
N LEU A 187 8.20 -17.08 3.44
CA LEU A 187 7.82 -18.35 2.81
C LEU A 187 6.38 -18.32 2.29
N THR A 188 5.49 -17.59 2.97
CA THR A 188 4.11 -17.35 2.50
C THR A 188 4.13 -16.54 1.19
N GLU A 189 4.95 -15.49 1.11
CA GLU A 189 5.12 -14.69 -0.12
C GLU A 189 5.81 -15.44 -1.26
N LEU A 190 6.63 -16.45 -0.94
CA LEU A 190 7.21 -17.39 -1.92
C LEU A 190 6.22 -18.50 -2.34
N GLY A 191 5.08 -18.66 -1.66
CA GLY A 191 4.13 -19.75 -1.91
C GLY A 191 4.51 -21.10 -1.28
N GLU A 192 5.56 -21.16 -0.44
CA GLU A 192 6.01 -22.36 0.28
C GLU A 192 5.16 -22.61 1.54
N ARG A 193 3.89 -22.98 1.34
CA ARG A 193 2.86 -23.04 2.40
C ARG A 193 3.22 -23.94 3.59
N ASP A 194 3.70 -25.16 3.34
CA ASP A 194 4.01 -26.12 4.42
C ASP A 194 5.19 -25.66 5.27
N HIS A 195 6.23 -25.11 4.64
CA HIS A 195 7.36 -24.52 5.35
C HIS A 195 6.94 -23.27 6.13
N ALA A 196 6.03 -22.45 5.59
CA ALA A 196 5.48 -21.32 6.32
C ALA A 196 4.72 -21.77 7.58
N LEU A 197 3.83 -22.77 7.48
CA LEU A 197 3.11 -23.34 8.63
C LEU A 197 4.09 -23.88 9.69
N ALA A 198 5.15 -24.58 9.27
CA ALA A 198 6.18 -25.08 10.19
C ALA A 198 6.94 -23.95 10.91
N ALA A 199 7.27 -22.87 10.20
CA ALA A 199 7.94 -21.70 10.76
C ALA A 199 7.08 -20.97 11.79
N TYR A 200 5.79 -20.73 11.51
CA TYR A 200 4.88 -20.11 12.49
C TYR A 200 4.67 -20.99 13.72
N ARG A 201 4.48 -22.32 13.54
CA ARG A 201 4.41 -23.25 14.68
C ARG A 201 5.68 -23.17 15.54
N ARG A 202 6.85 -23.01 14.93
CA ARG A 202 8.11 -22.86 15.68
C ARG A 202 8.16 -21.51 16.42
N SER A 203 7.72 -20.43 15.80
CA SER A 203 7.58 -19.11 16.44
C SER A 203 6.70 -19.19 17.68
N LEU A 204 5.49 -19.74 17.54
CA LEU A 204 4.51 -19.84 18.63
C LEU A 204 4.92 -20.81 19.74
N ARG A 205 5.76 -21.82 19.43
CA ARG A 205 6.39 -22.66 20.48
C ARG A 205 7.41 -21.91 21.32
N VAL A 206 8.09 -20.92 20.76
CA VAL A 206 9.07 -20.09 21.47
C VAL A 206 8.35 -18.98 22.23
N GLN A 207 7.42 -18.29 21.58
CA GLN A 207 6.62 -17.22 22.16
C GLN A 207 5.15 -17.40 21.76
N TRP A 208 4.37 -18.00 22.65
CA TRP A 208 2.95 -18.24 22.44
C TRP A 208 2.13 -16.93 22.44
N ALA A 209 2.41 -16.03 23.39
CA ALA A 209 1.75 -14.73 23.51
C ALA A 209 2.28 -13.74 22.45
N SER A 210 1.99 -14.01 21.18
CA SER A 210 2.32 -13.15 20.04
C SER A 210 1.09 -13.04 19.13
N ALA A 211 0.43 -11.89 19.18
CA ALA A 211 -0.76 -11.62 18.38
C ALA A 211 -0.48 -11.69 16.88
N ASP A 212 0.63 -11.10 16.42
CA ASP A 212 1.04 -11.12 15.00
C ASP A 212 1.34 -12.53 14.49
N ALA A 213 2.01 -13.37 15.30
CA ALA A 213 2.32 -14.74 14.90
C ALA A 213 1.05 -15.58 14.78
N HIS A 214 0.11 -15.43 15.72
CA HIS A 214 -1.21 -16.07 15.64
C HIS A 214 -2.01 -15.60 14.42
N TYR A 215 -2.06 -14.30 14.15
CA TYR A 215 -2.75 -13.73 13.00
C TYR A 215 -2.18 -14.24 11.67
N ASN A 216 -0.85 -14.16 11.50
CA ASN A 216 -0.18 -14.59 10.28
C ASN A 216 -0.28 -16.10 10.07
N PHE A 217 -0.21 -16.89 11.15
CA PHE A 217 -0.45 -18.33 11.09
C PHE A 217 -1.90 -18.64 10.67
N GLY A 218 -2.87 -17.94 11.26
CA GLY A 218 -4.28 -18.00 10.90
C GLY A 218 -4.51 -17.70 9.41
N ASN A 219 -3.82 -16.71 8.83
CA ASN A 219 -3.91 -16.39 7.40
C ASN A 219 -3.46 -17.57 6.51
N VAL A 220 -2.37 -18.26 6.88
CA VAL A 220 -1.92 -19.43 6.11
C VAL A 220 -2.83 -20.63 6.31
N LEU A 221 -3.35 -20.85 7.52
CA LEU A 221 -4.35 -21.89 7.78
C LEU A 221 -5.64 -21.64 6.99
N TYR A 222 -6.10 -20.40 6.95
CA TYR A 222 -7.28 -19.99 6.20
C TYR A 222 -7.11 -20.27 4.70
N THR A 223 -6.00 -19.81 4.11
CA THR A 223 -5.70 -20.06 2.68
C THR A 223 -5.48 -21.55 2.37
N THR A 224 -5.06 -22.36 3.33
CA THR A 224 -4.93 -23.82 3.19
C THR A 224 -6.24 -24.58 3.49
N GLY A 225 -7.33 -23.88 3.85
CA GLY A 225 -8.66 -24.47 4.06
C GLY A 225 -8.87 -25.03 5.46
N GLN A 226 -7.91 -24.85 6.37
CA GLN A 226 -7.99 -25.25 7.78
C GLN A 226 -8.77 -24.19 8.58
N LEU A 227 -10.03 -23.94 8.18
CA LEU A 227 -10.81 -22.78 8.63
C LEU A 227 -11.09 -22.78 10.13
N ILE A 228 -11.31 -23.95 10.74
CA ILE A 228 -11.54 -24.07 12.19
C ILE A 228 -10.29 -23.64 12.96
N GLU A 229 -9.12 -24.17 12.59
CA GLU A 229 -7.84 -23.79 13.23
C GLU A 229 -7.51 -22.32 12.98
N ALA A 230 -7.80 -21.81 11.78
CA ALA A 230 -7.64 -20.40 11.45
C ALA A 230 -8.47 -19.51 12.40
N ALA A 231 -9.76 -19.81 12.58
CA ALA A 231 -10.63 -19.08 13.51
C ALA A 231 -10.09 -19.12 14.95
N THR A 232 -9.61 -20.27 15.42
CA THR A 232 -8.96 -20.39 16.74
C THR A 232 -7.73 -19.50 16.87
N HIS A 233 -6.87 -19.46 15.85
CA HIS A 233 -5.68 -18.60 15.90
C HIS A 233 -6.01 -17.11 15.76
N TYR A 234 -7.03 -16.72 14.99
CA TYR A 234 -7.51 -15.35 15.01
C TYR A 234 -8.05 -14.97 16.40
N ARG A 235 -8.79 -15.87 17.06
CA ARG A 235 -9.26 -15.65 18.45
C ARG A 235 -8.10 -15.42 19.41
N HIS A 236 -7.03 -16.21 19.34
CA HIS A 236 -5.82 -15.96 20.14
C HIS A 236 -5.15 -14.63 19.79
N ALA A 237 -5.12 -14.22 18.53
CA ALA A 237 -4.61 -12.90 18.16
C ALA A 237 -5.41 -11.77 18.82
N VAL A 238 -6.74 -11.90 18.89
CA VAL A 238 -7.62 -10.96 19.62
C VAL A 238 -7.32 -10.97 21.12
N GLU A 239 -7.17 -12.15 21.74
CA GLU A 239 -6.83 -12.29 23.17
C GLU A 239 -5.51 -11.59 23.53
N TYR A 240 -4.54 -11.57 22.60
CA TYR A 240 -3.25 -10.91 22.78
C TYR A 240 -3.20 -9.47 22.23
N GLY A 241 -4.35 -8.85 21.95
CA GLY A 241 -4.48 -7.42 21.70
C GLY A 241 -4.60 -7.00 20.23
N LEU A 242 -4.61 -7.92 19.27
CA LEU A 242 -4.85 -7.62 17.85
C LEU A 242 -6.34 -7.79 17.51
N THR A 243 -7.16 -6.86 17.98
CA THR A 243 -8.63 -6.88 17.81
C THR A 243 -9.09 -6.76 16.35
N SER A 244 -8.24 -6.24 15.44
CA SER A 244 -8.47 -6.29 13.99
C SER A 244 -8.53 -7.71 13.42
N ALA A 245 -8.12 -8.73 14.18
CA ALA A 245 -8.27 -10.13 13.77
C ALA A 245 -9.74 -10.62 13.75
N LEU A 246 -10.67 -9.92 14.40
CA LEU A 246 -12.10 -10.29 14.44
C LEU A 246 -12.74 -10.39 13.05
N VAL A 247 -12.35 -9.54 12.10
CA VAL A 247 -12.88 -9.61 10.72
C VAL A 247 -12.34 -10.84 9.97
N ARG A 248 -11.13 -11.30 10.29
CA ARG A 248 -10.57 -12.55 9.73
C ARG A 248 -11.21 -13.79 10.35
N GLU A 249 -11.50 -13.75 11.64
CA GLU A 249 -12.29 -14.78 12.32
C GLU A 249 -13.70 -14.87 11.71
N ALA A 250 -14.36 -13.73 11.48
CA ALA A 250 -15.65 -13.68 10.83
C ALA A 250 -15.62 -14.28 9.41
N ALA A 251 -14.58 -13.99 8.63
CA ALA A 251 -14.40 -14.59 7.30
C ALA A 251 -14.28 -16.12 7.38
N ALA A 252 -13.51 -16.65 8.33
CA ALA A 252 -13.40 -18.10 8.55
C ALA A 252 -14.76 -18.73 8.91
N PHE A 253 -15.57 -18.07 9.76
CA PHE A 253 -16.91 -18.55 10.07
C PHE A 253 -17.88 -18.46 8.89
N ALA A 254 -17.84 -17.39 8.10
CA ALA A 254 -18.68 -17.24 6.92
C ALA A 254 -18.41 -18.37 5.91
N ASP A 255 -17.14 -18.70 5.67
CA ASP A 255 -16.75 -19.79 4.75
C ASP A 255 -17.09 -21.19 5.30
N LEU A 256 -17.21 -21.33 6.62
CA LEU A 256 -17.75 -22.54 7.27
C LEU A 256 -19.29 -22.61 7.23
N GLY A 257 -19.98 -21.62 6.67
CA GLY A 257 -21.44 -21.49 6.71
C GLY A 257 -21.99 -21.17 8.11
N ARG A 258 -21.13 -20.73 9.03
CA ARG A 258 -21.45 -20.36 10.41
C ARG A 258 -21.80 -18.88 10.51
N ASP A 259 -22.85 -18.49 9.80
CA ASP A 259 -23.25 -17.09 9.64
C ASP A 259 -23.50 -16.35 10.96
N ALA A 260 -24.05 -17.03 11.97
CA ALA A 260 -24.30 -16.43 13.29
C ALA A 260 -22.98 -16.10 14.02
N ASP A 261 -21.97 -16.97 13.93
CA ASP A 261 -20.66 -16.74 14.54
C ASP A 261 -19.88 -15.66 13.78
N ALA A 262 -20.03 -15.60 12.46
CA ALA A 262 -19.49 -14.53 11.64
C ALA A 262 -20.10 -13.18 12.05
N GLU A 263 -21.43 -13.10 12.12
CA GLU A 263 -22.13 -11.89 12.56
C GLU A 263 -21.71 -11.45 13.97
N ALA A 264 -21.59 -12.39 14.91
CA ALA A 264 -21.14 -12.10 16.27
C ALA A 264 -19.72 -11.50 16.29
N SER A 265 -18.80 -12.06 15.51
CA SER A 265 -17.41 -11.58 15.41
C SER A 265 -17.35 -10.19 14.77
N LEU A 266 -18.14 -9.93 13.72
CA LEU A 266 -18.25 -8.61 13.10
C LEU A 266 -18.83 -7.57 14.06
N ARG A 267 -19.91 -7.90 14.77
CA ARG A 267 -20.49 -7.01 15.78
C ARG A 267 -19.53 -6.70 16.91
N ALA A 268 -18.69 -7.66 17.31
CA ALA A 268 -17.62 -7.41 18.27
C ALA A 268 -16.56 -6.44 17.70
N ALA A 269 -16.17 -6.60 16.43
CA ALA A 269 -15.21 -5.69 15.79
C ALA A 269 -15.69 -4.23 15.77
N LEU A 270 -17.00 -3.99 15.72
CA LEU A 270 -17.60 -2.67 15.76
C LEU A 270 -17.53 -1.98 17.15
N THR A 271 -17.35 -2.74 18.22
CA THR A 271 -17.51 -2.25 19.60
C THR A 271 -16.24 -2.31 20.45
N VAL A 272 -15.14 -2.88 19.95
CA VAL A 272 -13.86 -2.96 20.67
C VAL A 272 -12.86 -1.90 20.21
N PRO A 273 -11.96 -1.40 21.08
CA PRO A 273 -10.85 -0.55 20.65
C PRO A 273 -9.93 -1.29 19.67
N GLY A 274 -9.51 -0.61 18.60
CA GLY A 274 -8.60 -1.17 17.60
C GLY A 274 -9.24 -2.17 16.63
N GLY A 275 -10.56 -2.43 16.74
CA GLY A 275 -11.28 -3.24 15.77
C GLY A 275 -11.26 -2.62 14.37
N ASP A 276 -11.23 -3.45 13.34
CA ASP A 276 -11.32 -3.00 11.94
C ASP A 276 -12.78 -2.70 11.57
N VAL A 277 -13.25 -1.53 12.02
CA VAL A 277 -14.65 -1.11 11.88
C VAL A 277 -15.09 -0.97 10.42
N PRO A 278 -14.33 -0.34 9.50
CA PRO A 278 -14.74 -0.24 8.09
C PRO A 278 -14.95 -1.61 7.45
N THR A 279 -13.98 -2.53 7.59
CA THR A 279 -14.10 -3.89 7.05
C THR A 279 -15.27 -4.63 7.69
N ALA A 280 -15.50 -4.44 9.00
CA ALA A 280 -16.62 -5.08 9.68
C ALA A 280 -17.99 -4.59 9.16
N ILE A 281 -18.14 -3.29 8.87
CA ILE A 281 -19.36 -2.74 8.25
C ILE A 281 -19.58 -3.36 6.86
N ASP A 282 -18.54 -3.39 6.02
CA ASP A 282 -18.61 -3.92 4.66
C ASP A 282 -18.98 -5.42 4.64
N MET A 283 -18.39 -6.22 5.52
CA MET A 283 -18.72 -7.64 5.64
C MET A 283 -20.12 -7.87 6.22
N LEU A 284 -20.56 -7.03 7.16
CA LEU A 284 -21.85 -7.17 7.80
C LEU A 284 -23.00 -6.80 6.85
N VAL A 285 -22.84 -5.75 6.02
CA VAL A 285 -23.84 -5.43 4.99
C VAL A 285 -23.94 -6.52 3.93
N ALA A 286 -22.80 -7.08 3.51
CA ALA A 286 -22.78 -8.21 2.58
C ALA A 286 -23.51 -9.44 3.16
N LEU A 287 -23.33 -9.72 4.46
CA LEU A 287 -24.03 -10.79 5.17
C LEU A 287 -25.54 -10.56 5.20
N PHE A 288 -25.99 -9.34 5.56
CA PHE A 288 -27.41 -9.00 5.54
C PHE A 288 -28.04 -9.11 4.14
N ILE A 289 -27.36 -8.61 3.11
CA ILE A 289 -27.80 -8.69 1.72
C ILE A 289 -27.96 -10.15 1.29
N ARG A 290 -26.96 -10.99 1.57
CA ARG A 290 -27.00 -12.43 1.25
C ARG A 290 -28.18 -13.13 1.93
N GLN A 291 -28.53 -12.73 3.14
CA GLN A 291 -29.66 -13.27 3.91
C GLN A 291 -30.99 -12.55 3.64
N LYS A 292 -31.03 -11.58 2.71
CA LYS A 292 -32.21 -10.76 2.39
C LYS A 292 -32.79 -10.00 3.59
N ARG A 293 -31.96 -9.68 4.58
CA ARG A 293 -32.29 -8.90 5.79
C ARG A 293 -32.07 -7.40 5.56
N LEU A 294 -32.62 -6.85 4.48
CA LEU A 294 -32.30 -5.49 4.01
C LEU A 294 -32.80 -4.40 4.98
N ASP A 295 -34.03 -4.51 5.48
CA ASP A 295 -34.59 -3.53 6.43
C ASP A 295 -33.84 -3.52 7.76
N GLU A 296 -33.43 -4.70 8.23
CA GLU A 296 -32.63 -4.83 9.44
C GLU A 296 -31.26 -4.16 9.26
N ALA A 297 -30.60 -4.37 8.13
CA ALA A 297 -29.34 -3.69 7.81
C ALA A 297 -29.50 -2.16 7.85
N ARG A 298 -30.56 -1.65 7.22
CA ARG A 298 -30.86 -0.21 7.18
C ARG A 298 -31.07 0.35 8.59
N GLN A 299 -31.87 -0.33 9.42
CA GLN A 299 -32.11 0.08 10.80
C GLN A 299 -30.82 0.04 11.65
N PHE A 300 -30.01 -1.01 11.48
CA PHE A 300 -28.77 -1.19 12.20
C PHE A 300 -27.77 -0.07 11.86
N PHE A 301 -27.46 0.15 10.58
CA PHE A 301 -26.46 1.14 10.19
C PHE A 301 -26.93 2.59 10.40
N ALA A 302 -28.24 2.87 10.35
CA ALA A 302 -28.76 4.20 10.68
C ALA A 302 -28.55 4.57 12.16
N SER A 303 -28.63 3.57 13.05
CA SER A 303 -28.52 3.73 14.50
C SER A 303 -27.12 3.49 15.06
N PHE A 304 -26.20 2.90 14.28
CA PHE A 304 -24.85 2.58 14.73
C PHE A 304 -24.08 3.84 15.19
N ARG A 305 -23.45 3.73 16.36
CA ARG A 305 -22.58 4.75 16.97
C ARG A 305 -21.37 4.04 17.55
N HIS A 306 -20.17 4.39 17.11
CA HIS A 306 -18.95 3.74 17.55
C HIS A 306 -18.52 4.26 18.93
N PRO A 307 -18.41 3.39 19.95
CA PRO A 307 -18.20 3.81 21.34
C PRO A 307 -16.80 4.37 21.62
N HIS A 308 -15.81 4.08 20.77
CA HIS A 308 -14.40 4.46 20.98
C HIS A 308 -13.91 5.60 20.08
N SER A 309 -14.81 6.29 19.36
CA SER A 309 -14.49 7.47 18.56
C SER A 309 -15.21 8.70 19.09
N THR A 310 -14.55 9.85 18.99
CA THR A 310 -15.17 11.17 19.21
C THR A 310 -15.01 12.00 17.92
N PRO A 311 -16.11 12.36 17.23
CA PRO A 311 -17.50 12.04 17.54
C PRO A 311 -17.83 10.55 17.35
N PRO A 312 -18.89 10.03 18.00
CA PRO A 312 -19.29 8.61 17.88
C PRO A 312 -19.82 8.22 16.49
N THR A 313 -19.93 9.20 15.59
CA THR A 313 -20.35 9.03 14.19
C THR A 313 -19.17 8.96 13.22
N ALA A 314 -17.95 8.65 13.70
CA ALA A 314 -16.75 8.61 12.88
C ALA A 314 -16.90 7.74 11.61
N TYR A 315 -17.70 6.67 11.68
CA TYR A 315 -17.96 5.75 10.56
C TYR A 315 -19.30 6.00 9.83
N GLY A 316 -19.83 7.23 9.93
CA GLY A 316 -21.11 7.58 9.31
C GLY A 316 -21.09 7.44 7.78
N ALA A 317 -19.94 7.69 7.14
CA ALA A 317 -19.78 7.52 5.70
C ALA A 317 -19.90 6.05 5.27
N GLU A 318 -19.26 5.15 6.00
CA GLU A 318 -19.30 3.70 5.81
C GLU A 318 -20.72 3.18 6.04
N CYS A 319 -21.40 3.61 7.11
CA CYS A 319 -22.78 3.22 7.38
C CYS A 319 -23.76 3.70 6.29
N LEU A 320 -23.63 4.95 5.83
CA LEU A 320 -24.46 5.45 4.72
C LEU A 320 -24.18 4.72 3.41
N THR A 321 -22.93 4.34 3.17
CA THR A 321 -22.55 3.51 2.01
C THR A 321 -23.21 2.13 2.10
N ALA A 322 -23.13 1.47 3.26
CA ALA A 322 -23.79 0.18 3.50
C ALA A 322 -25.31 0.25 3.30
N ILE A 323 -25.97 1.31 3.78
CA ILE A 323 -27.41 1.52 3.54
C ILE A 323 -27.68 1.67 2.03
N ALA A 324 -26.85 2.43 1.30
CA ALA A 324 -27.03 2.61 -0.13
C ALA A 324 -26.91 1.29 -0.91
N GLU A 325 -26.03 0.39 -0.50
CA GLU A 325 -25.92 -0.96 -1.09
C GLU A 325 -27.23 -1.75 -0.96
N THR A 326 -27.96 -1.63 0.16
CA THR A 326 -29.27 -2.28 0.31
C THR A 326 -30.31 -1.73 -0.68
N TYR A 327 -30.23 -0.45 -1.04
CA TYR A 327 -31.10 0.12 -2.08
C TYR A 327 -30.70 -0.34 -3.47
N LEU A 328 -29.39 -0.46 -3.75
CA LEU A 328 -28.92 -1.00 -5.03
C LEU A 328 -29.34 -2.46 -5.24
N GLU A 329 -29.39 -3.27 -4.18
CA GLU A 329 -29.92 -4.63 -4.21
C GLU A 329 -31.41 -4.68 -4.57
N GLU A 330 -32.18 -3.67 -4.18
CA GLU A 330 -33.61 -3.51 -4.54
C GLU A 330 -33.82 -2.85 -5.91
N GLY A 331 -32.75 -2.48 -6.63
CA GLY A 331 -32.85 -1.70 -7.88
C GLY A 331 -33.20 -0.23 -7.68
N ARG A 332 -33.14 0.28 -6.46
CA ARG A 332 -33.51 1.65 -6.05
C ARG A 332 -32.32 2.60 -6.19
N ASN A 333 -31.85 2.76 -7.43
CA ASN A 333 -30.60 3.46 -7.76
C ASN A 333 -30.65 4.96 -7.39
N ALA A 334 -31.81 5.61 -7.56
CA ALA A 334 -31.99 7.03 -7.24
C ALA A 334 -31.91 7.31 -5.73
N GLU A 335 -32.51 6.45 -4.89
CA GLU A 335 -32.39 6.57 -3.43
C GLU A 335 -30.96 6.31 -2.95
N ALA A 336 -30.27 5.31 -3.53
CA ALA A 336 -28.86 5.06 -3.25
C ALA A 336 -28.00 6.30 -3.54
N LEU A 337 -28.16 6.92 -4.72
CA LEU A 337 -27.44 8.14 -5.08
C LEU A 337 -27.76 9.32 -4.18
N THR A 338 -29.04 9.52 -3.84
CA THR A 338 -29.47 10.59 -2.93
C THR A 338 -28.79 10.46 -1.58
N LEU A 339 -28.63 9.22 -1.08
CA LEU A 339 -27.95 8.96 0.17
C LEU A 339 -26.44 9.20 0.06
N LEU A 340 -25.81 8.69 -0.99
CA LEU A 340 -24.37 8.82 -1.23
C LEU A 340 -23.93 10.26 -1.51
N GLY A 341 -24.84 11.11 -2.00
CA GLY A 341 -24.62 12.55 -2.13
C GLY A 341 -24.43 13.28 -0.79
N ARG A 342 -24.81 12.65 0.34
CA ARG A 342 -24.58 13.17 1.70
C ARG A 342 -23.26 12.73 2.31
N VAL A 343 -22.53 11.85 1.63
CA VAL A 343 -21.28 11.27 2.13
C VAL A 343 -20.10 12.06 1.57
N ASN A 344 -19.25 12.56 2.47
CA ASN A 344 -17.95 13.10 2.11
C ASN A 344 -16.87 12.07 2.47
N SER A 345 -16.53 11.19 1.53
CA SER A 345 -15.53 10.14 1.74
C SER A 345 -14.70 9.90 0.48
N HIS A 346 -13.46 9.49 0.69
CA HIS A 346 -12.55 9.03 -0.37
C HIS A 346 -12.29 7.51 -0.28
N ALA A 347 -13.02 6.80 0.59
CA ALA A 347 -12.88 5.36 0.76
C ALA A 347 -13.20 4.59 -0.54
N SER A 348 -12.47 3.51 -0.78
CA SER A 348 -12.59 2.69 -1.99
C SER A 348 -13.99 2.11 -2.18
N ARG A 349 -14.63 1.67 -1.08
CA ARG A 349 -15.99 1.11 -1.11
C ARG A 349 -17.02 2.17 -1.49
N TYR A 350 -17.02 3.31 -0.80
CA TYR A 350 -17.89 4.45 -1.13
C TYR A 350 -17.79 4.85 -2.60
N PHE A 351 -16.56 5.01 -3.11
CA PHE A 351 -16.31 5.37 -4.50
C PHE A 351 -16.94 4.38 -5.47
N THR A 352 -16.79 3.08 -5.19
CA THR A 352 -17.29 2.01 -6.04
C THR A 352 -18.81 1.95 -6.04
N VAL A 353 -19.42 1.96 -4.85
CA VAL A 353 -20.88 1.93 -4.68
C VAL A 353 -21.53 3.15 -5.34
N ARG A 354 -20.97 4.34 -5.15
CA ARG A 354 -21.44 5.57 -5.80
C ARG A 354 -21.34 5.51 -7.32
N SER A 355 -20.22 5.00 -7.85
CA SER A 355 -20.03 4.86 -9.29
C SER A 355 -21.02 3.87 -9.90
N ILE A 356 -21.25 2.72 -9.26
CA ILE A 356 -22.25 1.73 -9.72
C ILE A 356 -23.65 2.34 -9.66
N ALA A 357 -24.01 3.03 -8.57
CA ALA A 357 -25.28 3.71 -8.43
C ALA A 357 -25.50 4.75 -9.55
N ALA A 358 -24.48 5.55 -9.88
CA ALA A 358 -24.53 6.56 -10.93
C ALA A 358 -24.67 5.95 -12.32
N LEU A 359 -23.92 4.88 -12.62
CA LEU A 359 -24.01 4.18 -13.90
C LEU A 359 -25.37 3.51 -14.08
N ARG A 360 -25.90 2.84 -13.05
CA ARG A 360 -27.22 2.21 -13.08
C ARG A 360 -28.34 3.26 -13.21
N HIS A 361 -28.28 4.35 -12.45
CA HIS A 361 -29.24 5.44 -12.57
C HIS A 361 -29.22 6.10 -13.96
N THR A 362 -28.04 6.25 -14.56
CA THR A 362 -27.91 6.75 -15.94
C THR A 362 -28.61 5.82 -16.93
N LEU A 363 -28.49 4.49 -16.75
CA LEU A 363 -29.19 3.50 -17.58
C LEU A 363 -30.71 3.52 -17.37
N ASP A 364 -31.17 3.69 -16.12
CA ASP A 364 -32.58 3.83 -15.81
C ASP A 364 -33.20 5.01 -16.59
N GLY A 365 -32.49 6.14 -16.66
CA GLY A 365 -32.89 7.32 -17.43
C GLY A 365 -32.99 7.07 -18.94
N MET A 366 -32.32 6.03 -19.45
CA MET A 366 -32.42 5.56 -20.84
C MET A 366 -33.41 4.41 -21.02
N SER A 367 -34.07 3.95 -19.95
CA SER A 367 -34.86 2.71 -19.95
C SER A 367 -34.05 1.47 -20.38
N LEU A 368 -32.76 1.42 -19.99
CA LEU A 368 -31.86 0.31 -20.29
C LEU A 368 -31.48 -0.45 -19.03
N THR A 369 -31.20 -1.74 -19.19
CA THR A 369 -30.65 -2.59 -18.13
C THR A 369 -29.55 -3.47 -18.70
N LEU A 370 -28.37 -3.43 -18.10
CA LEU A 370 -27.28 -4.33 -18.47
C LEU A 370 -27.53 -5.70 -17.85
N LYS A 371 -27.81 -6.69 -18.69
CA LYS A 371 -27.96 -8.09 -18.26
C LYS A 371 -26.65 -8.83 -18.45
N ARG A 372 -26.10 -9.33 -17.35
CA ARG A 372 -24.93 -10.21 -17.37
C ARG A 372 -25.38 -11.66 -17.60
N PRO A 373 -24.64 -12.46 -18.38
CA PRO A 373 -25.00 -13.85 -18.63
C PRO A 373 -24.81 -14.70 -17.36
N SER A 374 -25.58 -15.77 -17.22
CA SER A 374 -25.24 -16.86 -16.31
C SER A 374 -24.01 -17.61 -16.81
N ASN A 375 -23.33 -18.36 -15.93
CA ASN A 375 -22.19 -19.18 -16.34
C ASN A 375 -22.61 -20.15 -17.47
N PRO A 376 -22.03 -20.02 -18.69
CA PRO A 376 -22.45 -20.78 -19.85
C PRO A 376 -21.96 -22.25 -19.81
N ALA A 377 -21.04 -22.59 -18.90
CA ALA A 377 -20.48 -23.94 -18.76
C ALA A 377 -20.27 -24.26 -17.27
N PRO A 378 -21.33 -24.64 -16.52
CA PRO A 378 -21.25 -24.86 -15.06
C PRO A 378 -20.28 -25.97 -14.63
N GLY A 379 -19.94 -26.91 -15.54
CA GLY A 379 -18.97 -27.98 -15.28
C GLY A 379 -17.53 -27.63 -15.65
N ARG A 380 -17.27 -26.45 -16.22
CA ARG A 380 -15.91 -25.97 -16.50
C ARG A 380 -15.32 -25.38 -15.22
N PRO A 381 -14.07 -25.70 -14.87
CA PRO A 381 -13.46 -25.12 -13.68
C PRO A 381 -13.40 -23.59 -13.82
N ARG A 382 -13.66 -22.90 -12.72
CA ARG A 382 -13.86 -21.45 -12.71
C ARG A 382 -12.93 -20.75 -11.75
N VAL A 383 -12.73 -19.46 -11.99
CA VAL A 383 -12.07 -18.55 -11.06
C VAL A 383 -12.90 -17.29 -10.92
N GLY A 384 -12.81 -16.68 -9.74
CA GLY A 384 -13.38 -15.37 -9.49
C GLY A 384 -12.40 -14.45 -8.82
N SER A 385 -12.84 -13.22 -8.60
CA SER A 385 -12.23 -12.30 -7.65
C SER A 385 -13.34 -11.52 -6.96
N SER A 386 -13.66 -11.89 -5.72
CA SER A 386 -14.57 -11.12 -4.85
C SER A 386 -13.93 -9.83 -4.35
N SER A 387 -12.60 -9.70 -4.47
CA SER A 387 -11.91 -8.44 -4.19
C SER A 387 -12.18 -7.35 -5.23
N LEU A 388 -12.62 -7.72 -6.44
CA LEU A 388 -13.19 -6.76 -7.39
C LEU A 388 -14.36 -6.03 -6.74
N ALA A 389 -14.33 -4.69 -6.79
CA ALA A 389 -15.28 -3.77 -6.16
C ALA A 389 -15.24 -3.64 -4.63
N THR A 390 -14.35 -4.34 -3.94
CA THR A 390 -14.16 -4.17 -2.48
C THR A 390 -12.86 -3.41 -2.17
N HIS A 391 -11.77 -3.65 -2.92
CA HIS A 391 -10.47 -3.07 -2.63
C HIS A 391 -9.96 -2.16 -3.75
N GLY A 392 -9.60 -0.92 -3.39
CA GLY A 392 -9.15 0.09 -4.34
C GLY A 392 -10.26 0.70 -5.18
N ARG A 393 -9.97 1.85 -5.79
CA ARG A 393 -10.87 2.56 -6.73
C ARG A 393 -10.74 2.01 -8.16
N PHE A 394 -11.39 2.66 -9.13
CA PHE A 394 -11.51 2.26 -10.54
C PHE A 394 -10.28 1.52 -11.10
N ALA A 395 -9.11 2.17 -11.13
CA ALA A 395 -7.95 1.59 -11.80
C ALA A 395 -7.40 0.32 -11.15
N HIS A 396 -7.43 0.24 -9.82
CA HIS A 396 -6.98 -0.93 -9.09
C HIS A 396 -7.83 -2.16 -9.40
N ASN A 397 -9.15 -1.96 -9.46
CA ASN A 397 -10.10 -3.00 -9.86
C ASN A 397 -9.85 -3.45 -11.30
N VAL A 398 -9.57 -2.53 -12.22
CA VAL A 398 -9.24 -2.89 -13.61
C VAL A 398 -7.94 -3.70 -13.66
N PHE A 399 -6.90 -3.31 -12.92
CA PHE A 399 -5.64 -4.06 -12.88
C PHE A 399 -5.80 -5.46 -12.31
N GLU A 400 -6.62 -5.63 -11.29
CA GLU A 400 -6.98 -6.96 -10.77
C GLU A 400 -7.72 -7.79 -11.81
N TYR A 401 -8.74 -7.20 -12.44
CA TYR A 401 -9.51 -7.85 -13.49
C TYR A 401 -8.62 -8.31 -14.65
N MET A 402 -7.68 -7.47 -15.09
CA MET A 402 -6.72 -7.82 -16.14
C MET A 402 -5.94 -9.08 -15.81
N LEU A 403 -5.45 -9.18 -14.57
CA LEU A 403 -4.63 -10.29 -14.11
C LEU A 403 -5.44 -11.58 -14.00
N VAL A 404 -6.60 -11.51 -13.35
CA VAL A 404 -7.48 -12.70 -13.18
C VAL A 404 -8.02 -13.14 -14.54
N ARG A 405 -8.31 -12.23 -15.46
CA ARG A 405 -8.73 -12.55 -16.82
C ARG A 405 -7.61 -13.18 -17.65
N LEU A 406 -6.39 -12.63 -17.61
CA LEU A 406 -5.24 -13.27 -18.25
C LEU A 406 -5.03 -14.69 -17.73
N TYR A 407 -5.13 -14.88 -16.41
CA TYR A 407 -5.03 -16.20 -15.79
C TYR A 407 -6.13 -17.15 -16.27
N ALA A 408 -7.39 -16.71 -16.26
CA ALA A 408 -8.51 -17.50 -16.75
C ALA A 408 -8.35 -17.86 -18.25
N GLU A 409 -7.91 -16.93 -19.09
CA GLU A 409 -7.66 -17.21 -20.51
C GLU A 409 -6.49 -18.17 -20.72
N THR A 410 -5.40 -18.02 -19.94
CA THR A 410 -4.19 -18.86 -20.02
C THR A 410 -4.50 -20.33 -19.73
N TYR A 411 -5.31 -20.60 -18.71
CA TYR A 411 -5.65 -21.96 -18.29
C TYR A 411 -7.00 -22.45 -18.81
N GLY A 412 -7.66 -21.65 -19.65
CA GLY A 412 -8.98 -21.99 -20.18
C GLY A 412 -10.02 -22.23 -19.07
N LEU A 413 -10.13 -21.31 -18.12
CA LEU A 413 -11.11 -21.31 -17.03
C LEU A 413 -12.27 -20.36 -17.33
N THR A 414 -13.41 -20.57 -16.70
CA THR A 414 -14.49 -19.57 -16.69
C THR A 414 -14.16 -18.48 -15.66
N LEU A 415 -14.13 -17.21 -16.08
CA LEU A 415 -14.04 -16.07 -15.17
C LEU A 415 -15.45 -15.65 -14.73
N GLU A 416 -15.71 -15.62 -13.43
CA GLU A 416 -16.91 -15.02 -12.85
C GLU A 416 -16.51 -13.76 -12.06
N THR A 417 -17.23 -12.66 -12.19
CA THR A 417 -16.90 -11.41 -11.45
C THR A 417 -18.09 -10.87 -10.67
N PRO A 418 -17.92 -10.24 -9.51
CA PRO A 418 -18.98 -9.45 -8.88
C PRO A 418 -19.33 -8.24 -9.77
N ASP A 419 -20.33 -7.47 -9.37
CA ASP A 419 -20.58 -6.16 -9.99
C ASP A 419 -19.49 -5.17 -9.59
N TRP A 420 -18.97 -4.47 -10.59
CA TRP A 420 -17.87 -3.52 -10.43
C TRP A 420 -17.95 -2.44 -11.51
N VAL A 421 -17.31 -1.30 -11.26
CA VAL A 421 -17.38 -0.12 -12.15
C VAL A 421 -17.01 -0.46 -13.59
N GLY A 422 -15.91 -1.20 -13.80
CA GLY A 422 -15.45 -1.55 -15.16
C GLY A 422 -16.40 -2.50 -15.89
N GLY A 423 -17.12 -3.37 -15.18
CA GLY A 423 -18.14 -4.24 -15.79
C GLY A 423 -19.35 -3.47 -16.31
N HIS A 424 -19.65 -2.31 -15.72
CA HIS A 424 -20.66 -1.39 -16.23
C HIS A 424 -20.11 -0.47 -17.34
N TYR A 425 -18.90 0.05 -17.17
CA TYR A 425 -18.32 1.03 -18.10
C TYR A 425 -17.82 0.41 -19.41
N PHE A 426 -17.05 -0.68 -19.33
CA PHE A 426 -16.50 -1.38 -20.50
C PHE A 426 -17.46 -2.47 -20.99
N ASP A 427 -17.32 -2.86 -22.25
CA ASP A 427 -18.10 -3.94 -22.88
C ASP A 427 -17.61 -5.33 -22.42
N LEU A 428 -17.78 -5.58 -21.13
CA LEU A 428 -17.39 -6.80 -20.44
C LEU A 428 -18.65 -7.53 -19.99
N ASN A 429 -18.79 -8.80 -20.36
CA ASN A 429 -20.00 -9.58 -20.08
C ASN A 429 -19.64 -10.90 -19.39
N ASP A 430 -18.64 -10.88 -18.50
CA ASP A 430 -18.30 -12.04 -17.68
C ASP A 430 -19.50 -12.45 -16.82
N PRO A 431 -19.73 -13.76 -16.60
CA PRO A 431 -20.83 -14.23 -15.76
C PRO A 431 -20.79 -13.74 -14.32
N THR A 432 -21.97 -13.60 -13.71
CA THR A 432 -22.09 -13.35 -12.27
C THR A 432 -21.61 -14.55 -11.46
N PRO A 433 -21.11 -14.36 -10.21
CA PRO A 433 -20.67 -15.47 -9.38
C PRO A 433 -21.83 -16.42 -9.13
N SER A 434 -21.68 -17.68 -9.53
CA SER A 434 -22.78 -18.65 -9.51
C SER A 434 -22.93 -19.37 -8.15
N ALA A 435 -21.85 -19.45 -7.39
CA ALA A 435 -21.77 -19.98 -6.03
C ALA A 435 -20.44 -19.51 -5.38
N PRO A 436 -20.33 -19.51 -4.04
CA PRO A 436 -19.08 -19.18 -3.35
C PRO A 436 -17.89 -20.00 -3.86
N LEU A 437 -16.72 -19.36 -3.90
CA LEU A 437 -15.46 -19.95 -4.30
C LEU A 437 -14.48 -19.87 -3.13
N ARG A 438 -13.57 -20.85 -3.02
CA ARG A 438 -12.59 -20.86 -1.93
C ARG A 438 -11.62 -19.67 -2.09
N PRO A 439 -11.54 -18.75 -1.12
CA PRO A 439 -10.63 -17.62 -1.20
C PRO A 439 -9.18 -18.08 -1.11
N LEU A 440 -8.37 -17.61 -2.07
CA LEU A 440 -6.94 -17.82 -2.09
C LEU A 440 -6.25 -16.48 -2.29
N PHE A 441 -5.52 -16.08 -1.25
CA PHE A 441 -4.71 -14.89 -1.30
C PHE A 441 -3.40 -15.18 -2.03
N PHE A 442 -3.14 -14.42 -3.09
CA PHE A 442 -1.88 -14.47 -3.81
C PHE A 442 -1.31 -13.06 -3.95
N PRO A 443 -0.04 -12.86 -3.59
CA PRO A 443 0.71 -11.71 -4.07
C PRO A 443 0.57 -11.63 -5.61
N ARG A 444 0.34 -10.43 -6.16
CA ARG A 444 0.22 -10.20 -7.61
C ARG A 444 1.37 -10.83 -8.40
N ARG A 445 2.58 -10.84 -7.84
CA ARG A 445 3.76 -11.49 -8.42
C ARG A 445 3.53 -12.98 -8.70
N ILE A 446 2.93 -13.72 -7.77
CA ILE A 446 2.71 -15.16 -7.95
C ILE A 446 1.73 -15.40 -9.11
N ILE A 447 0.62 -14.67 -9.17
CA ILE A 447 -0.34 -14.84 -10.28
C ILE A 447 0.30 -14.42 -11.60
N ASN A 448 1.09 -13.34 -11.60
CA ASN A 448 1.86 -12.95 -12.78
C ASN A 448 2.78 -14.09 -13.24
N ASP A 449 3.58 -14.65 -12.33
CA ASP A 449 4.50 -15.73 -12.68
C ASP A 449 3.73 -16.98 -13.17
N LEU A 450 2.53 -17.27 -12.63
CA LEU A 450 1.65 -18.34 -13.13
C LEU A 450 1.07 -18.05 -14.53
N VAL A 451 0.82 -16.79 -14.89
CA VAL A 451 0.39 -16.40 -16.24
C VAL A 451 1.58 -16.49 -17.21
N GLU A 452 2.74 -16.05 -16.76
CA GLU A 452 3.94 -15.91 -17.58
C GLU A 452 4.70 -17.23 -17.78
N GLN A 453 4.60 -18.14 -16.81
CA GLN A 453 5.16 -19.48 -16.82
C GLN A 453 4.07 -20.47 -16.41
N PRO A 454 3.21 -20.88 -17.35
CA PRO A 454 2.08 -21.74 -17.04
C PRO A 454 2.51 -23.05 -16.35
N SER A 455 1.89 -23.33 -15.20
CA SER A 455 2.04 -24.58 -14.46
C SER A 455 1.22 -25.69 -15.11
N GLU A 456 1.66 -26.95 -14.99
CA GLU A 456 0.85 -28.10 -15.40
C GLU A 456 -0.41 -28.29 -14.54
N ALA A 457 -0.42 -27.74 -13.33
CA ALA A 457 -1.55 -27.82 -12.39
C ALA A 457 -2.08 -26.41 -12.05
N PRO A 458 -3.11 -25.91 -12.77
CA PRO A 458 -3.72 -24.63 -12.46
C PRO A 458 -4.52 -24.67 -11.16
N LEU A 459 -4.57 -23.52 -10.50
CA LEU A 459 -5.59 -23.23 -9.49
C LEU A 459 -6.95 -23.12 -10.18
N VAL A 460 -7.90 -23.89 -9.69
CA VAL A 460 -9.27 -23.94 -10.18
C VAL A 460 -10.25 -23.90 -9.02
N ASP A 461 -11.49 -23.48 -9.31
CA ASP A 461 -12.59 -23.37 -8.36
C ASP A 461 -12.21 -22.58 -7.11
N CYS A 462 -11.51 -21.47 -7.35
CA CYS A 462 -11.02 -20.58 -6.31
C CYS A 462 -11.29 -19.11 -6.62
N ASP A 463 -11.40 -18.35 -5.54
CA ASP A 463 -11.54 -16.91 -5.54
C ASP A 463 -10.16 -16.29 -5.35
N ILE A 464 -9.62 -15.71 -6.43
CA ILE A 464 -8.27 -15.17 -6.47
C ILE A 464 -8.30 -13.77 -5.87
N LEU A 465 -7.82 -13.67 -4.63
CA LEU A 465 -7.69 -12.42 -3.92
C LEU A 465 -6.29 -11.84 -4.16
N SER A 466 -6.20 -10.67 -4.79
CA SER A 466 -4.92 -10.08 -5.14
C SER A 466 -4.73 -8.66 -4.57
N PRO A 467 -3.81 -8.46 -3.61
CA PRO A 467 -3.62 -7.16 -2.98
C PRO A 467 -3.09 -6.13 -3.98
N LEU A 468 -3.31 -4.84 -3.70
CA LEU A 468 -2.71 -3.73 -4.45
C LEU A 468 -1.18 -3.88 -4.48
N GLY A 469 -0.55 -3.84 -5.65
CA GLY A 469 0.90 -4.02 -5.78
C GLY A 469 1.40 -3.90 -7.22
N PRO A 470 2.72 -3.74 -7.43
CA PRO A 470 3.29 -3.56 -8.76
C PRO A 470 3.05 -4.81 -9.62
N TYR A 471 2.55 -4.57 -10.83
CA TYR A 471 2.36 -5.58 -11.85
C TYR A 471 3.27 -5.26 -13.03
N ARG A 472 3.85 -6.31 -13.62
CA ARG A 472 4.55 -6.20 -14.90
C ARG A 472 3.50 -6.36 -15.99
N TYR A 473 3.40 -5.42 -16.93
CA TYR A 473 2.57 -5.57 -18.13
C TYR A 473 3.47 -5.85 -19.33
N PRO A 474 3.82 -7.12 -19.62
CA PRO A 474 4.61 -7.47 -20.80
C PRO A 474 3.91 -7.00 -22.08
N GLU A 475 4.71 -6.46 -23.01
CA GLU A 475 4.20 -5.93 -24.27
C GLU A 475 3.42 -6.97 -25.09
N ARG A 476 3.76 -8.25 -25.01
CA ARG A 476 3.02 -9.33 -25.68
C ARG A 476 1.53 -9.38 -25.33
N HIS A 477 1.14 -8.96 -24.13
CA HIS A 477 -0.26 -8.94 -23.69
C HIS A 477 -1.00 -7.66 -24.15
N ARG A 478 -0.29 -6.68 -24.72
CA ARG A 478 -0.82 -5.35 -25.07
C ARG A 478 -2.08 -5.41 -25.91
N ALA A 479 -2.00 -6.01 -27.08
CA ALA A 479 -3.13 -6.08 -28.01
C ALA A 479 -4.32 -6.82 -27.38
N ARG A 480 -4.04 -7.88 -26.62
CA ARG A 480 -5.08 -8.68 -25.97
C ARG A 480 -5.79 -7.90 -24.87
N ILE A 481 -5.05 -7.28 -23.96
CA ILE A 481 -5.58 -6.43 -22.90
C ILE A 481 -6.40 -5.27 -23.49
N GLN A 482 -5.81 -4.52 -24.44
CA GLN A 482 -6.47 -3.36 -25.04
C GLN A 482 -7.77 -3.74 -25.78
N SER A 483 -7.87 -4.98 -26.27
CA SER A 483 -9.10 -5.48 -26.90
C SER A 483 -10.29 -5.61 -25.95
N TRP A 484 -10.06 -5.79 -24.64
CA TRP A 484 -11.14 -5.96 -23.65
C TRP A 484 -11.79 -4.64 -23.23
N PHE A 485 -11.01 -3.55 -23.17
CA PHE A 485 -11.43 -2.32 -22.52
C PHE A 485 -11.96 -1.28 -23.50
N ARG A 486 -13.03 -1.66 -24.22
CA ARG A 486 -13.81 -0.73 -25.03
C ARG A 486 -14.99 -0.22 -24.21
N PRO A 487 -15.18 1.10 -24.04
CA PRO A 487 -16.39 1.62 -23.39
C PRO A 487 -17.63 1.13 -24.12
N ARG A 488 -18.71 0.85 -23.38
CA ARG A 488 -19.97 0.44 -24.01
C ARG A 488 -20.51 1.57 -24.91
N PRO A 489 -21.09 1.26 -26.09
CA PRO A 489 -21.63 2.27 -27.00
C PRO A 489 -22.68 3.20 -26.37
N VAL A 490 -23.44 2.70 -25.38
CA VAL A 490 -24.44 3.47 -24.63
C VAL A 490 -23.86 4.70 -23.92
N TRP A 491 -22.54 4.72 -23.64
CA TRP A 491 -21.86 5.85 -22.99
C TRP A 491 -21.39 6.94 -23.94
N ALA A 492 -21.52 6.74 -25.26
CA ALA A 492 -21.12 7.72 -26.27
C ALA A 492 -21.60 9.16 -25.99
N PRO A 493 -22.82 9.42 -25.49
CA PRO A 493 -23.28 10.78 -25.20
C PRO A 493 -22.42 11.54 -24.18
N TRP A 494 -21.68 10.87 -23.29
CA TRP A 494 -20.83 11.51 -22.27
C TRP A 494 -19.34 11.51 -22.59
N ILE A 495 -18.87 10.48 -23.32
CA ILE A 495 -17.43 10.28 -23.56
C ILE A 495 -16.97 10.78 -24.93
N THR A 496 -17.86 10.85 -25.92
CA THR A 496 -17.54 11.37 -27.26
C THR A 496 -17.35 12.90 -27.27
N PRO A 497 -18.24 13.71 -26.67
CA PRO A 497 -18.12 15.18 -26.72
C PRO A 497 -16.79 15.77 -26.27
N PRO A 498 -16.18 15.38 -25.13
CA PRO A 498 -14.91 15.98 -24.70
C PRO A 498 -13.79 15.76 -25.73
N LEU A 499 -13.74 14.58 -26.36
CA LEU A 499 -12.76 14.30 -27.41
C LEU A 499 -13.02 15.12 -28.67
N GLU A 500 -14.26 15.21 -29.15
CA GLU A 500 -14.60 16.00 -30.34
C GLU A 500 -14.27 17.48 -30.14
N ARG A 501 -14.59 18.05 -28.97
CA ARG A 501 -14.25 19.45 -28.67
C ARG A 501 -12.76 19.68 -28.57
N LEU A 502 -12.01 18.77 -27.95
CA LEU A 502 -10.54 18.84 -27.93
C LEU A 502 -9.95 18.81 -29.35
N ARG A 503 -10.47 17.95 -30.22
CA ARG A 503 -10.03 17.86 -31.63
C ARG A 503 -10.43 19.07 -32.46
N ALA A 504 -11.52 19.76 -32.10
CA ALA A 504 -11.88 21.04 -32.72
C ALA A 504 -10.92 22.16 -32.32
N LEU A 505 -10.38 22.12 -31.09
CA LEU A 505 -9.40 23.09 -30.60
C LEU A 505 -8.00 22.86 -31.19
N GLY A 506 -7.57 21.59 -31.33
CA GLY A 506 -6.23 21.26 -31.78
C GLY A 506 -6.09 19.88 -32.43
N ASN A 507 -5.06 19.73 -33.28
CA ASN A 507 -4.76 18.47 -33.97
C ASN A 507 -4.03 17.50 -33.03
N THR A 508 -3.17 18.02 -32.15
CA THR A 508 -2.43 17.23 -31.15
C THR A 508 -3.02 17.46 -29.76
N VAL A 509 -3.57 16.42 -29.15
CA VAL A 509 -4.07 16.45 -27.77
C VAL A 509 -2.96 16.00 -26.83
N VAL A 510 -2.46 16.94 -26.04
CA VAL A 510 -1.51 16.70 -24.95
C VAL A 510 -2.32 16.64 -23.66
N ALA A 511 -2.42 15.48 -23.03
CA ALA A 511 -3.17 15.31 -21.79
C ALA A 511 -2.23 15.06 -20.61
N LEU A 512 -2.42 15.81 -19.52
CA LEU A 512 -1.70 15.62 -18.27
C LEU A 512 -2.69 15.19 -17.19
N HIS A 513 -2.36 14.11 -16.49
CA HIS A 513 -3.04 13.75 -15.25
C HIS A 513 -2.16 14.10 -14.06
N ILE A 514 -2.62 15.05 -13.22
CA ILE A 514 -1.88 15.56 -12.07
C ILE A 514 -2.70 15.32 -10.80
N ARG A 515 -2.16 14.53 -9.88
CA ARG A 515 -2.83 14.14 -8.64
C ARG A 515 -2.15 14.77 -7.42
N ARG A 516 -2.91 15.45 -6.56
CA ARG A 516 -2.43 16.15 -5.36
C ARG A 516 -3.08 15.65 -4.07
N GLY A 517 -4.38 15.34 -4.09
CA GLY A 517 -5.23 15.33 -2.89
C GLY A 517 -4.90 14.25 -1.85
N ASP A 518 -5.12 12.98 -2.18
CA ASP A 518 -4.92 11.89 -1.22
C ASP A 518 -3.45 11.45 -1.04
N PHE A 519 -2.55 11.93 -1.90
CA PHE A 519 -1.15 11.53 -1.89
C PHE A 519 -0.37 12.04 -0.67
N VAL A 520 -0.76 13.20 -0.12
CA VAL A 520 -0.20 13.75 1.13
C VAL A 520 -0.41 12.77 2.30
N LEU A 521 -1.58 12.15 2.39
CA LEU A 521 -1.95 11.23 3.47
C LEU A 521 -1.14 9.93 3.42
N PHE A 522 -0.74 9.50 2.21
CA PHE A 522 0.01 8.27 1.98
C PHE A 522 1.53 8.49 1.80
N ARG A 523 2.03 9.73 2.00
CA ARG A 523 3.44 10.12 1.79
C ARG A 523 3.97 9.76 0.39
N TYR A 524 3.09 9.73 -0.61
CA TYR A 524 3.53 9.54 -1.98
C TYR A 524 4.26 10.80 -2.47
N THR A 525 5.20 10.63 -3.40
CA THR A 525 5.88 11.76 -4.01
C THR A 525 4.90 12.55 -4.86
N ILE A 526 4.64 13.79 -4.45
CA ILE A 526 3.84 14.72 -5.24
C ILE A 526 4.74 15.33 -6.31
N THR A 527 4.32 15.24 -7.57
CA THR A 527 5.10 15.80 -8.68
C THR A 527 4.97 17.31 -8.72
N GLU A 528 6.10 18.01 -8.83
CA GLU A 528 6.12 19.46 -9.03
C GLU A 528 5.60 19.80 -10.44
N THR A 529 4.60 20.68 -10.52
CA THR A 529 4.00 21.14 -11.79
C THR A 529 5.04 21.83 -12.67
N ALA A 530 6.01 22.51 -12.07
CA ALA A 530 7.14 23.13 -12.76
C ALA A 530 7.91 22.15 -13.66
N TRP A 531 7.99 20.86 -13.31
CA TRP A 531 8.69 19.87 -14.14
C TRP A 531 7.94 19.61 -15.45
N TYR A 532 6.61 19.54 -15.40
CA TYR A 532 5.78 19.43 -16.61
C TYR A 532 5.79 20.70 -17.44
N VAL A 533 5.74 21.87 -16.80
CA VAL A 533 5.83 23.16 -17.51
C VAL A 533 7.15 23.26 -18.26
N ALA A 534 8.27 22.97 -17.60
CA ALA A 534 9.60 22.96 -18.22
C ALA A 534 9.67 21.98 -19.39
N TRP A 535 9.15 20.75 -19.22
CA TRP A 535 9.11 19.77 -20.31
C TRP A 535 8.22 20.23 -21.47
N LEU A 536 7.03 20.75 -21.21
CA LEU A 536 6.13 21.27 -22.26
C LEU A 536 6.83 22.37 -23.08
N GLN A 537 7.54 23.31 -22.44
CA GLN A 537 8.29 24.35 -23.13
C GLN A 537 9.29 23.79 -24.17
N THR A 538 9.84 22.59 -23.94
CA THR A 538 10.79 21.97 -24.86
C THR A 538 10.15 21.36 -26.11
N ILE A 539 8.87 20.96 -26.05
CA ILE A 539 8.20 20.26 -27.15
C ILE A 539 7.12 21.09 -27.83
N TRP A 540 6.52 22.07 -27.14
CA TRP A 540 5.26 22.69 -27.52
C TRP A 540 5.26 23.31 -28.91
N SER A 541 6.31 24.07 -29.26
CA SER A 541 6.43 24.74 -30.56
C SER A 541 6.61 23.78 -31.74
N GLY A 542 6.97 22.51 -31.48
CA GLY A 542 7.12 21.47 -32.49
C GLY A 542 5.84 20.66 -32.75
N LEU A 543 4.79 20.86 -31.97
CA LEU A 543 3.53 20.12 -32.09
C LEU A 543 2.59 20.78 -33.11
N ASP A 544 1.83 19.98 -33.84
CA ASP A 544 0.81 20.48 -34.76
C ASP A 544 -0.44 20.90 -33.98
N ARG A 545 -0.69 22.20 -33.93
CA ARG A 545 -1.83 22.85 -33.26
C ARG A 545 -2.17 22.17 -31.92
N PRO A 546 -1.26 22.19 -30.93
CA PRO A 546 -1.46 21.46 -29.69
C PRO A 546 -2.58 22.07 -28.83
N VAL A 547 -3.33 21.21 -28.15
CA VAL A 547 -4.25 21.57 -27.06
C VAL A 547 -3.82 20.84 -25.79
N LEU A 548 -3.72 21.57 -24.68
CA LEU A 548 -3.36 21.01 -23.38
C LEU A 548 -4.63 20.70 -22.59
N TYR A 549 -4.86 19.42 -22.30
CA TYR A 549 -5.91 18.97 -21.40
C TYR A 549 -5.31 18.63 -20.03
N ILE A 550 -5.88 19.16 -18.96
CA ILE A 550 -5.47 18.85 -17.58
C ILE A 550 -6.61 18.14 -16.85
N ALA A 551 -6.35 16.90 -16.47
CA ALA A 551 -7.18 16.14 -15.53
C ALA A 551 -6.52 16.19 -14.14
N SER A 552 -7.19 16.80 -13.16
CA SER A 552 -6.66 16.91 -11.80
C SER A 552 -7.75 16.86 -10.73
N ASP A 553 -7.40 16.33 -9.57
CA ASP A 553 -8.20 16.44 -8.35
C ASP A 553 -8.00 17.78 -7.62
N ASP A 554 -7.11 18.65 -8.14
CA ASP A 554 -6.86 20.00 -7.64
C ASP A 554 -6.96 21.02 -8.78
N PRO A 555 -8.09 21.72 -8.93
CA PRO A 555 -8.26 22.72 -9.98
C PRO A 555 -7.26 23.89 -9.90
N ALA A 556 -6.67 24.18 -8.74
CA ALA A 556 -5.77 25.33 -8.57
C ALA A 556 -4.50 25.19 -9.42
N ILE A 557 -4.05 23.95 -9.67
CA ILE A 557 -2.82 23.68 -10.43
C ILE A 557 -2.94 23.99 -11.92
N VAL A 558 -4.16 24.19 -12.44
CA VAL A 558 -4.37 24.53 -13.86
C VAL A 558 -3.70 25.87 -14.20
N GLN A 559 -3.65 26.80 -13.25
CA GLN A 559 -3.03 28.12 -13.44
C GLN A 559 -1.52 28.04 -13.69
N ASP A 560 -0.83 27.02 -13.16
CA ASP A 560 0.60 26.80 -13.39
C ASP A 560 0.92 26.60 -14.88
N PHE A 561 -0.06 26.18 -15.67
CA PHE A 561 0.06 25.89 -17.10
C PHE A 561 -0.48 27.01 -17.99
N ALA A 562 -0.80 28.19 -17.44
CA ALA A 562 -1.45 29.28 -18.18
C ALA A 562 -0.77 29.65 -19.52
N ALA A 563 0.56 29.50 -19.62
CA ALA A 563 1.32 29.73 -20.84
C ALA A 563 0.90 28.84 -22.04
N PHE A 564 0.17 27.75 -21.79
CA PHE A 564 -0.27 26.78 -22.80
C PHE A 564 -1.79 26.80 -23.04
N ASN A 565 -2.52 27.77 -22.47
CA ASN A 565 -3.98 27.88 -22.54
C ASN A 565 -4.70 26.54 -22.25
N PRO A 566 -4.51 25.99 -21.03
CA PRO A 566 -5.03 24.67 -20.69
C PRO A 566 -6.55 24.66 -20.68
N VAL A 567 -7.11 23.52 -21.04
CA VAL A 567 -8.54 23.21 -20.87
C VAL A 567 -8.70 22.03 -19.89
N THR A 568 -9.84 22.00 -19.23
CA THR A 568 -10.26 20.96 -18.30
C THR A 568 -11.55 20.32 -18.81
N LEU A 569 -12.04 19.28 -18.13
CA LEU A 569 -13.31 18.64 -18.48
C LEU A 569 -14.47 19.65 -18.58
N ALA A 570 -14.51 20.63 -17.67
CA ALA A 570 -15.58 21.64 -17.62
C ALA A 570 -15.62 22.54 -18.87
N ASP A 571 -14.51 22.68 -19.58
CA ASP A 571 -14.43 23.48 -20.81
C ASP A 571 -14.91 22.69 -22.04
N VAL A 572 -14.82 21.35 -22.00
CA VAL A 572 -14.99 20.48 -23.17
C VAL A 572 -16.19 19.54 -23.08
N ALA A 573 -16.85 19.41 -21.93
CA ALA A 573 -18.04 18.59 -21.79
C ALA A 573 -18.94 19.04 -20.63
N GLU A 574 -20.23 18.70 -20.75
CA GLU A 574 -21.11 18.71 -19.59
C GLU A 574 -20.67 17.61 -18.62
N PRO A 575 -20.57 17.88 -17.31
CA PRO A 575 -20.17 16.88 -16.32
C PRO A 575 -21.15 15.71 -16.25
N TRP A 576 -20.64 14.48 -16.36
CA TRP A 576 -21.38 13.27 -16.03
C TRP A 576 -21.40 13.13 -14.51
N SER A 577 -22.41 13.71 -13.87
CA SER A 577 -22.49 13.87 -12.40
C SER A 577 -22.07 12.61 -11.62
N GLY A 578 -20.96 12.70 -10.89
CA GLY A 578 -20.37 11.62 -10.08
C GLY A 578 -19.56 10.58 -10.86
N LEU A 579 -19.40 10.76 -12.17
CA LEU A 579 -18.70 9.92 -13.12
C LEU A 579 -17.74 10.73 -14.03
N GLU A 580 -17.42 11.96 -13.63
CA GLU A 580 -16.52 12.89 -14.35
C GLU A 580 -15.15 12.25 -14.58
N TYR A 581 -14.67 11.47 -13.60
CA TYR A 581 -13.43 10.73 -13.72
C TYR A 581 -13.44 9.70 -14.87
N LEU A 582 -14.60 9.18 -15.29
CA LEU A 582 -14.67 8.30 -16.47
C LEU A 582 -14.56 9.08 -17.77
N GLN A 583 -14.99 10.34 -17.80
CA GLN A 583 -14.77 11.24 -18.94
C GLN A 583 -13.29 11.63 -19.00
N ASP A 584 -12.69 12.05 -17.89
CA ASP A 584 -11.24 12.29 -17.79
C ASP A 584 -10.44 11.06 -18.22
N PHE A 585 -10.80 9.89 -17.70
CA PHE A 585 -10.16 8.63 -18.06
C PHE A 585 -10.22 8.38 -19.57
N HIS A 586 -11.39 8.63 -20.18
CA HIS A 586 -11.57 8.45 -21.61
C HIS A 586 -10.71 9.40 -22.44
N VAL A 587 -10.58 10.66 -22.02
CA VAL A 587 -9.68 11.63 -22.67
C VAL A 587 -8.23 11.18 -22.56
N LEU A 588 -7.78 10.83 -21.36
CA LEU A 588 -6.40 10.37 -21.11
C LEU A 588 -6.05 9.11 -21.93
N ALA A 589 -6.99 8.17 -22.05
CA ALA A 589 -6.83 6.95 -22.84
C ALA A 589 -6.87 7.19 -24.37
N ASN A 590 -7.15 8.41 -24.84
CA ASN A 590 -7.24 8.75 -26.27
C ASN A 590 -6.43 10.00 -26.66
N ALA A 591 -5.56 10.48 -25.78
CA ALA A 591 -4.61 11.56 -26.06
C ALA A 591 -3.47 11.08 -26.98
N ASP A 592 -2.84 12.00 -27.71
CA ASP A 592 -1.68 11.67 -28.57
C ASP A 592 -0.36 11.75 -27.79
N ILE A 593 -0.33 12.58 -26.74
CA ILE A 593 0.75 12.65 -25.77
C ILE A 593 0.14 12.61 -24.37
N LEU A 594 0.64 11.73 -23.50
CA LEU A 594 0.09 11.55 -22.15
C LEU A 594 1.19 11.69 -21.08
N GLY A 595 1.01 12.64 -20.18
CA GLY A 595 1.80 12.76 -18.95
C GLY A 595 1.07 12.18 -17.74
N VAL A 596 1.75 11.33 -16.98
CA VAL A 596 1.17 10.59 -15.85
C VAL A 596 1.74 11.01 -14.51
N SER A 597 0.89 11.14 -13.48
CA SER A 597 1.37 11.33 -12.11
C SER A 597 2.20 10.14 -11.60
N ALA A 598 3.27 10.43 -10.86
CA ALA A 598 4.03 9.43 -10.10
C ALA A 598 3.06 8.55 -9.31
N GLN A 599 3.26 7.22 -9.36
CA GLN A 599 2.54 6.25 -8.53
C GLN A 599 1.00 6.27 -8.66
N SER A 600 0.44 6.97 -9.66
CA SER A 600 -1.02 6.99 -9.88
C SER A 600 -1.46 5.82 -10.74
N GLY A 601 -2.17 4.86 -10.14
CA GLY A 601 -2.80 3.76 -10.87
C GLY A 601 -3.76 4.22 -11.96
N PHE A 602 -4.42 5.37 -11.77
CA PHE A 602 -5.40 5.90 -12.72
C PHE A 602 -4.78 6.32 -14.05
N SER A 603 -3.76 7.16 -14.04
CA SER A 603 -3.07 7.56 -15.27
C SER A 603 -2.19 6.45 -15.84
N ARG A 604 -1.67 5.55 -15.00
CA ARG A 604 -0.99 4.33 -15.49
C ARG A 604 -1.94 3.42 -16.27
N LEU A 605 -3.17 3.26 -15.79
CA LEU A 605 -4.19 2.51 -16.52
C LEU A 605 -4.54 3.21 -17.84
N ALA A 606 -4.73 4.54 -17.81
CA ALA A 606 -5.02 5.30 -19.03
C ALA A 606 -3.90 5.11 -20.07
N ALA A 607 -2.63 5.15 -19.64
CA ALA A 607 -1.48 4.91 -20.52
C ALA A 607 -1.45 3.48 -21.10
N LEU A 608 -1.76 2.46 -20.29
CA LEU A 608 -1.85 1.07 -20.76
C LEU A 608 -2.96 0.90 -21.79
N LEU A 609 -4.12 1.52 -21.57
CA LEU A 609 -5.27 1.39 -22.47
C LEU A 609 -5.24 2.37 -23.65
N ASN A 610 -4.26 3.29 -23.69
CA ASN A 610 -4.12 4.24 -24.78
C ASN A 610 -3.58 3.57 -26.05
N THR A 611 -4.32 3.72 -27.15
CA THR A 611 -3.99 3.17 -28.47
C THR A 611 -3.55 4.22 -29.49
N ARG A 612 -3.58 5.51 -29.11
CA ARG A 612 -3.29 6.65 -29.98
C ARG A 612 -1.98 7.35 -29.64
N ALA A 613 -1.58 7.32 -28.37
CA ALA A 613 -0.42 8.06 -27.90
C ALA A 613 0.87 7.54 -28.54
N HIS A 614 1.68 8.46 -29.02
CA HIS A 614 3.02 8.20 -29.54
C HIS A 614 4.12 8.61 -28.55
N LEU A 615 3.76 9.34 -27.48
CA LEU A 615 4.66 9.70 -26.40
C LEU A 615 3.95 9.60 -25.04
N PHE A 616 4.58 8.88 -24.12
CA PHE A 616 4.20 8.84 -22.71
C PHE A 616 5.32 9.43 -21.88
N VAL A 617 4.98 10.24 -20.89
CA VAL A 617 5.95 10.82 -19.97
C VAL A 617 5.55 10.64 -18.51
N GLU A 618 6.53 10.44 -17.65
CA GLU A 618 6.35 10.31 -16.20
C GLU A 618 7.39 11.17 -15.46
N PRO A 619 7.14 11.54 -14.20
CA PRO A 619 8.12 12.24 -13.38
C PRO A 619 9.27 11.32 -12.95
N ASP A 620 10.48 11.79 -13.17
CA ASP A 620 11.70 11.30 -12.55
C ASP A 620 11.99 12.16 -11.31
N ALA A 621 11.55 11.67 -10.15
CA ALA A 621 11.75 12.35 -8.89
C ALA A 621 13.22 12.46 -8.49
N GLU A 622 14.09 11.55 -8.95
CA GLU A 622 15.52 11.59 -8.66
C GLU A 622 16.23 12.67 -9.47
N ALA A 623 15.85 12.82 -10.75
CA ALA A 623 16.41 13.84 -11.62
C ALA A 623 15.65 15.18 -11.57
N GLY A 624 14.52 15.26 -10.86
CA GLY A 624 13.71 16.48 -10.74
C GLY A 624 13.15 16.97 -12.08
N ARG A 625 12.72 16.05 -12.95
CA ARG A 625 12.26 16.37 -14.31
C ARG A 625 11.17 15.40 -14.77
N VAL A 626 10.56 15.69 -15.91
CA VAL A 626 9.71 14.76 -16.64
C VAL A 626 10.55 14.02 -17.69
N GLN A 627 10.32 12.72 -17.85
CA GLN A 627 11.03 11.88 -18.80
C GLN A 627 10.09 10.96 -19.59
N PRO A 628 10.46 10.55 -20.82
CA PRO A 628 9.74 9.51 -21.55
C PRO A 628 9.78 8.16 -20.82
N TYR A 629 8.70 7.40 -20.92
CA TYR A 629 8.65 6.01 -20.44
C TYR A 629 7.78 5.14 -21.34
N SER A 630 7.87 3.82 -21.18
CA SER A 630 6.95 2.87 -21.81
C SER A 630 5.97 2.33 -20.78
N PRO A 631 4.64 2.38 -21.01
CA PRO A 631 3.67 1.73 -20.13
C PRO A 631 3.77 0.20 -20.19
N TRP A 632 4.35 -0.35 -21.25
CA TRP A 632 4.53 -1.79 -21.45
C TRP A 632 5.99 -2.21 -21.23
N MET A 633 6.19 -3.32 -20.52
CA MET A 633 7.51 -3.88 -20.26
C MET A 633 8.02 -4.65 -21.49
N PRO A 634 9.26 -4.40 -21.94
CA PRO A 634 9.85 -5.13 -23.06
C PRO A 634 10.10 -6.60 -22.71
N GLU A 635 10.06 -7.48 -23.72
CA GLU A 635 10.17 -8.93 -23.55
C GLU A 635 11.49 -9.41 -22.91
N THR A 636 12.57 -8.62 -23.03
CA THR A 636 13.91 -8.97 -22.57
C THR A 636 14.18 -8.67 -21.09
N ALA A 637 13.22 -8.11 -20.34
CA ALA A 637 13.36 -7.83 -18.91
C ALA A 637 13.17 -9.08 -18.02
N SER A 638 13.74 -10.22 -18.42
CA SER A 638 13.89 -11.39 -17.56
C SER A 638 15.09 -11.18 -16.64
N GLY A 639 14.85 -10.82 -15.37
CA GLY A 639 15.84 -11.05 -14.31
C GLY A 639 16.24 -9.86 -13.44
N GLN A 640 15.91 -8.61 -13.76
CA GLN A 640 16.15 -7.49 -12.85
C GLN A 640 14.94 -6.57 -12.83
N ALA A 641 14.28 -6.47 -11.68
CA ALA A 641 13.31 -5.41 -11.43
C ALA A 641 14.06 -4.10 -11.18
N PRO A 642 13.52 -2.93 -11.56
CA PRO A 642 13.91 -1.67 -10.93
C PRO A 642 13.55 -1.67 -9.43
#